data_AF-A0A1Y5FH80-F1
#
_entry.id   AF-A0A1Y5FH80-F1
#
_cell.length_a   1.000
_cell.length_b   1.000
_cell.length_c   1.000
_cell.angle_alpha   90.00
_cell.angle_beta   90.00
_cell.angle_gamma   90.00
#
_symmetry.space_group_name_H-M   'P 1'
#
loop_
_entity.id
_entity.type
_entity.pdbx_description
1 polymer ?
#
loop_
_entity_poly.entity_id
_entity_poly.type
_entity_poly.pdbx_seq_one_letter_code
_entity_poly.pdbx_strand_id
1 'polypeptide(L)'
;MSINDLIAETLGGLGGIALWLFGRHRLLHLWQSFERGGQQSIVAMLSVYGLFYLTQSLFPFDIVVSLDELKWKMGSGHYGLFWAGDGASALRALARLLGEGVAIVPLGVLAALAYPDLSLDNKGGLKRAFIVGAAIGCCLELLQFFLASGVSQGLSVLARAGGLSAGVLLGHLLRRLGVGFLARLICSLSRWLFLPYFLALVFLAGWFNEAWHPLSLFAVSLADVRMMPFYYHYYSTEPEAMASLLANMAMYMPIGLLVWSRQVVTAGRVLRSLPRGHYYRQGGARVTALAAVALALVIELGKVLAPSQHPDFTNLLIAAVAAVLSYSCMCWLVGALVEKAEMPSSSPVLSGVNDDVAVDVPLSSNAVTPRSSTRPVTAAGPVTGPHFLRFLYALPLALCIGFGWYDYPTLSLLLALALLVYAILLWRRPLLWLFVIPLLSPLLDLSQHTGRLLLDEFDLFVLVTLLVSSLRVVRQPSLNWPSPLLPLVLGLLWFSWLVAVLPTLWPLLSEANLRQPGSHSPIEAWMVGKGLLWALLLVPVIRRTGGDQLETARNYILWSLSAGLFLLTLVVIAERYVFVGLSNFDNVFRVTGTFSSMRTGGAYIEAYIAFAFPALLVVTLGQRRWLLKALGLVAIVLAVYAMFVTFSRVGYVALALGFVMVGAGWLRVAGRLSVLKKTALLMGVGLVVMAVLIPLLSSGFAQYRLARSADDFSFRLHHWQQAVGLMDGGLLSKVLGAGFGQYPVNHLLYAGEDELSSGYQLKQHAGTNYLLLRAGKTAYLEQRIDISTGQHYQFSLRIRQSDYSSATAASPALSVFVCEKALLYSFGCSKGSVNTEGLTKEWREEVLTIDSADMGAGLWSLRPVKLSLHMASGVIDITDLRLKRGDGSEVLKNGSFTEALKHWLFVSDQDLAWHIHQQWLDVFFAQGALGLLALILIMLVLIRVLYRPLIKGDLQAVALFAAFVALFTVGLLGSTMDVARSSLLFYLMAFCVALLFGVKQIPVTKLQ
;
A
#
# COMPACT_ATOMS: atom_id res chain seq x y z
N MET A 1 -9.83 -12.98 -19.75
CA MET A 1 -8.83 -12.11 -20.39
C MET A 1 -8.30 -12.87 -21.59
N SER A 2 -8.42 -12.33 -22.80
CA SER A 2 -8.00 -13.03 -24.00
C SER A 2 -6.47 -12.99 -24.12
N ILE A 3 -5.87 -13.97 -24.80
CA ILE A 3 -4.42 -13.97 -25.09
C ILE A 3 -4.02 -12.70 -25.87
N ASN A 4 -4.93 -12.20 -26.70
CA ASN A 4 -4.70 -10.99 -27.50
C ASN A 4 -4.60 -9.74 -26.62
N ASP A 5 -5.38 -9.66 -25.52
CA ASP A 5 -5.34 -8.52 -24.60
C ASP A 5 -3.97 -8.45 -23.91
N LEU A 6 -3.45 -9.59 -23.46
CA LEU A 6 -2.16 -9.68 -22.79
C LEU A 6 -1.00 -9.32 -23.72
N ILE A 7 -1.08 -9.73 -24.98
CA ILE A 7 -0.10 -9.38 -26.03
C ILE A 7 -0.18 -7.88 -26.36
N ALA A 8 -1.38 -7.32 -26.49
CA ALA A 8 -1.58 -5.89 -26.75
C ALA A 8 -1.06 -5.03 -25.58
N GLU A 9 -1.34 -5.41 -24.34
CA GLU A 9 -0.83 -4.72 -23.15
C GLU A 9 0.70 -4.77 -23.05
N THR A 10 1.31 -5.94 -23.31
CA THR A 10 2.77 -6.08 -23.29
C THR A 10 3.44 -5.31 -24.41
N LEU A 11 2.92 -5.37 -25.65
CA LEU A 11 3.43 -4.58 -26.77
C LEU A 11 3.23 -3.08 -26.57
N GLY A 12 2.06 -2.66 -26.07
CA GLY A 12 1.76 -1.28 -25.73
C GLY A 12 2.68 -0.75 -24.62
N GLY A 13 2.94 -1.56 -23.59
CA GLY A 13 3.89 -1.24 -22.52
C GLY A 13 5.32 -1.09 -23.04
N LEU A 14 5.80 -2.03 -23.85
CA LEU A 14 7.11 -1.96 -24.50
C LEU A 14 7.21 -0.74 -25.44
N GLY A 15 6.16 -0.46 -26.21
CA GLY A 15 6.06 0.71 -27.07
C GLY A 15 6.13 2.02 -26.28
N GLY A 16 5.43 2.12 -25.15
CA GLY A 16 5.48 3.27 -24.24
C GLY A 16 6.87 3.48 -23.63
N ILE A 17 7.55 2.39 -23.22
CA ILE A 17 8.93 2.43 -22.71
C ILE A 17 9.88 2.92 -23.82
N ALA A 18 9.74 2.41 -25.04
CA ALA A 18 10.55 2.84 -26.18
C ALA A 18 10.31 4.32 -26.51
N LEU A 19 9.05 4.76 -26.60
CA LEU A 19 8.67 6.16 -26.80
C LEU A 19 9.28 7.08 -25.74
N TRP A 20 9.33 6.64 -24.48
CA TRP A 20 10.00 7.40 -23.42
C TRP A 20 11.53 7.42 -23.59
N LEU A 21 12.16 6.27 -23.80
CA LEU A 21 13.61 6.16 -23.92
C LEU A 21 14.16 6.99 -25.08
N PHE A 22 13.51 6.95 -26.24
CA PHE A 22 13.94 7.65 -27.45
C PHE A 22 13.33 9.06 -27.59
N GLY A 23 12.11 9.27 -27.08
CA GLY A 23 11.34 10.51 -27.26
C GLY A 23 11.39 11.50 -26.10
N ARG A 24 11.96 11.15 -24.93
CA ARG A 24 11.97 12.03 -23.73
C ARG A 24 12.45 13.45 -23.99
N HIS A 25 13.46 13.64 -24.85
CA HIS A 25 14.00 14.97 -25.11
C HIS A 25 13.01 15.85 -25.85
N ARG A 26 12.24 15.30 -26.81
CA ARG A 26 11.17 16.01 -27.51
C ARG A 26 9.98 16.27 -26.60
N LEU A 27 9.58 15.30 -25.78
CA LEU A 27 8.49 15.46 -24.81
C LEU A 27 8.82 16.53 -23.76
N LEU A 28 10.03 16.52 -23.21
CA LEU A 28 10.51 17.53 -22.26
C LEU A 28 10.59 18.92 -22.92
N HIS A 29 11.01 18.99 -24.19
CA HIS A 29 11.00 20.26 -24.92
C HIS A 29 9.58 20.80 -25.10
N LEU A 30 8.61 19.96 -25.49
CA LEU A 30 7.21 20.36 -25.60
C LEU A 30 6.65 20.84 -24.25
N TRP A 31 6.98 20.16 -23.16
CA TRP A 31 6.59 20.57 -21.81
C TRP A 31 7.20 21.92 -21.40
N GLN A 32 8.50 22.11 -21.64
CA GLN A 32 9.20 23.37 -21.37
C GLN A 32 8.65 24.52 -22.21
N SER A 33 8.32 24.27 -23.49
CA SER A 33 7.66 25.26 -24.35
C SER A 33 6.25 25.61 -23.84
N PHE A 34 5.54 24.65 -23.25
CA PHE A 34 4.24 24.90 -22.63
C PHE A 34 4.38 25.84 -21.41
N GLU A 35 5.33 25.56 -20.51
CA GLU A 35 5.59 26.36 -19.30
C GLU A 35 6.08 27.79 -19.58
N ARG A 36 6.92 27.97 -20.62
CA ARG A 36 7.48 29.28 -20.97
C ARG A 36 6.46 30.25 -21.57
N GLY A 37 5.34 29.77 -22.12
CA GLY A 37 4.36 30.62 -22.79
C GLY A 37 4.79 31.11 -24.17
N GLY A 38 4.06 32.08 -24.72
CA GLY A 38 4.34 32.67 -26.04
C GLY A 38 4.09 31.76 -27.25
N GLN A 39 4.67 32.12 -28.41
CA GLN A 39 4.42 31.44 -29.69
C GLN A 39 4.90 29.98 -29.71
N GLN A 40 6.00 29.66 -29.02
CA GLN A 40 6.51 28.29 -28.89
C GLN A 40 5.53 27.38 -28.14
N SER A 41 4.81 27.93 -27.14
CA SER A 41 3.75 27.23 -26.42
C SER A 41 2.58 26.88 -27.34
N ILE A 42 2.19 27.80 -28.24
CA ILE A 42 1.12 27.58 -29.22
C ILE A 42 1.50 26.48 -30.22
N VAL A 43 2.75 26.46 -30.70
CA VAL A 43 3.26 25.42 -31.60
C VAL A 43 3.33 24.06 -30.89
N ALA A 44 3.74 24.04 -29.62
CA ALA A 44 3.73 22.82 -28.82
C ALA A 44 2.31 22.29 -28.64
N MET A 45 1.33 23.15 -28.33
CA MET A 45 -0.07 22.77 -28.19
C MET A 45 -0.68 22.31 -29.52
N LEU A 46 -0.33 22.95 -30.64
CA LEU A 46 -0.71 22.50 -31.98
C LEU A 46 -0.22 21.08 -32.26
N SER A 47 1.02 20.77 -31.87
CA SER A 47 1.63 19.44 -32.04
C SER A 47 0.94 18.39 -31.17
N VAL A 48 0.70 18.70 -29.89
CA VAL A 48 0.04 17.79 -28.93
C VAL A 48 -1.40 17.51 -29.35
N TYR A 49 -2.15 18.55 -29.69
CA TYR A 49 -3.54 18.39 -30.14
C TYR A 49 -3.63 17.70 -31.51
N GLY A 50 -2.66 17.92 -32.41
CA GLY A 50 -2.56 17.20 -33.68
C GLY A 50 -2.35 15.71 -33.50
N LEU A 51 -1.45 15.33 -32.58
CA LEU A 51 -1.26 13.92 -32.22
C LEU A 51 -2.54 13.34 -31.60
N PHE A 52 -3.18 14.05 -30.67
CA PHE A 52 -4.44 13.63 -30.06
C PHE A 52 -5.54 13.40 -31.11
N TYR A 53 -5.72 14.36 -32.02
CA TYR A 53 -6.70 14.27 -33.11
C TYR A 53 -6.43 13.07 -34.03
N LEU A 54 -5.16 12.83 -34.40
CA LEU A 54 -4.78 11.66 -35.20
C LEU A 54 -5.09 10.36 -34.46
N THR A 55 -4.67 10.24 -33.19
CA THR A 55 -4.93 9.04 -32.39
C THR A 55 -6.42 8.79 -32.17
N GLN A 56 -7.20 9.84 -31.93
CA GLN A 56 -8.64 9.73 -31.74
C GLN A 56 -9.36 9.35 -33.05
N SER A 57 -8.87 9.83 -34.20
CA SER A 57 -9.44 9.48 -35.51
C SER A 57 -9.19 8.02 -35.93
N LEU A 58 -8.19 7.36 -35.32
CA LEU A 58 -7.80 5.98 -35.63
C LEU A 58 -8.19 4.96 -34.54
N PHE A 59 -8.70 5.42 -33.40
CA PHE A 59 -9.19 4.57 -32.32
C PHE A 59 -10.43 3.77 -32.78
N PRO A 60 -10.55 2.47 -32.49
CA PRO A 60 -9.80 1.65 -31.51
C PRO A 60 -8.55 0.93 -32.05
N PHE A 61 -8.04 1.28 -33.23
CA PHE A 61 -6.86 0.65 -33.87
C PHE A 61 -7.07 -0.81 -34.31
N ASP A 62 -8.30 -1.17 -34.67
CA ASP A 62 -8.71 -2.48 -35.21
C ASP A 62 -8.38 -2.61 -36.71
N ILE A 63 -7.09 -2.70 -37.02
CA ILE A 63 -6.61 -2.74 -38.40
C ILE A 63 -6.99 -4.07 -39.05
N VAL A 64 -7.60 -3.97 -40.24
CA VAL A 64 -7.90 -5.10 -41.12
C VAL A 64 -6.58 -5.69 -41.65
N VAL A 65 -6.37 -6.97 -41.39
CA VAL A 65 -5.11 -7.67 -41.72
C VAL A 65 -5.28 -8.78 -42.76
N SER A 66 -6.52 -9.17 -43.07
CA SER A 66 -6.81 -10.19 -44.09
C SER A 66 -7.65 -9.67 -45.26
N LEU A 67 -7.52 -10.31 -46.42
CA LEU A 67 -8.33 -10.00 -47.59
C LEU A 67 -9.82 -10.29 -47.39
N ASP A 68 -10.15 -11.24 -46.51
CA ASP A 68 -11.54 -11.59 -46.20
C ASP A 68 -12.20 -10.54 -45.30
N GLU A 69 -11.48 -10.02 -44.30
CA GLU A 69 -11.91 -8.85 -43.52
C GLU A 69 -12.08 -7.60 -44.39
N LEU A 70 -11.19 -7.40 -45.38
CA LEU A 70 -11.32 -6.27 -46.31
C LEU A 70 -12.55 -6.41 -47.21
N LYS A 71 -12.84 -7.63 -47.70
CA LYS A 71 -14.08 -7.90 -48.44
C LYS A 71 -15.32 -7.69 -47.57
N TRP A 72 -15.28 -8.14 -46.31
CA TRP A 72 -16.33 -7.88 -45.34
C TRP A 72 -16.53 -6.37 -45.15
N LYS A 73 -15.45 -5.60 -45.02
CA LYS A 73 -15.51 -4.14 -44.90
C LYS A 73 -16.14 -3.46 -46.10
N MET A 74 -15.78 -3.86 -47.32
CA MET A 74 -16.37 -3.33 -48.55
C MET A 74 -17.85 -3.69 -48.73
N GLY A 75 -18.29 -4.82 -48.16
CA GLY A 75 -19.69 -5.22 -48.11
C GLY A 75 -20.47 -4.66 -46.92
N SER A 76 -19.78 -4.01 -45.97
CA SER A 76 -20.40 -3.40 -44.79
C SER A 76 -21.01 -2.03 -45.11
N GLY A 77 -21.98 -1.58 -44.30
CA GLY A 77 -22.54 -0.23 -44.39
C GLY A 77 -21.55 0.89 -44.01
N HIS A 78 -20.33 0.56 -43.57
CA HIS A 78 -19.34 1.51 -43.05
C HIS A 78 -18.46 2.14 -44.14
N TYR A 79 -18.65 1.80 -45.42
CA TYR A 79 -17.92 2.37 -46.55
C TYR A 79 -18.88 2.95 -47.58
N GLY A 80 -18.58 4.15 -48.08
CA GLY A 80 -19.26 4.71 -49.24
C GLY A 80 -18.49 5.87 -49.87
N LEU A 81 -18.45 5.94 -51.20
CA LEU A 81 -17.65 6.96 -51.90
C LEU A 81 -18.05 8.40 -51.51
N PHE A 82 -19.35 8.64 -51.29
CA PHE A 82 -19.86 9.95 -50.87
C PHE A 82 -20.50 9.89 -49.47
N TRP A 83 -21.34 8.89 -49.22
CA TRP A 83 -22.08 8.68 -47.97
C TRP A 83 -22.06 7.19 -47.59
N ALA A 84 -21.75 6.88 -46.33
CA ALA A 84 -21.76 5.50 -45.83
C ALA A 84 -23.16 5.10 -45.30
N GLY A 85 -23.64 3.92 -45.69
CA GLY A 85 -24.96 3.38 -45.34
C GLY A 85 -25.03 2.67 -43.98
N ASP A 86 -24.52 3.31 -42.93
CA ASP A 86 -24.19 2.70 -41.62
C ASP A 86 -25.42 2.28 -40.76
N GLY A 87 -26.62 2.15 -41.36
CA GLY A 87 -27.88 1.78 -40.66
C GLY A 87 -28.38 2.79 -39.61
N ALA A 88 -27.63 3.85 -39.33
CA ALA A 88 -27.98 4.90 -38.37
C ALA A 88 -29.05 5.86 -38.91
N SER A 89 -29.87 6.42 -38.02
CA SER A 89 -30.82 7.48 -38.39
C SER A 89 -30.08 8.67 -39.01
N ALA A 90 -30.69 9.33 -40.00
CA ALA A 90 -30.07 10.46 -40.71
C ALA A 90 -29.56 11.56 -39.75
N LEU A 91 -30.26 11.76 -38.62
CA LEU A 91 -29.87 12.70 -37.58
C LEU A 91 -28.56 12.31 -36.87
N ARG A 92 -28.36 11.03 -36.56
CA ARG A 92 -27.15 10.51 -35.90
C ARG A 92 -25.94 10.56 -36.85
N ALA A 93 -26.16 10.23 -38.12
CA ALA A 93 -25.13 10.34 -39.15
C ALA A 93 -24.70 11.81 -39.37
N LEU A 94 -25.65 12.75 -39.42
CA LEU A 94 -25.36 14.18 -39.50
C LEU A 94 -24.60 14.68 -38.26
N ALA A 95 -25.01 14.27 -37.06
CA ALA A 95 -24.34 14.63 -35.82
C ALA A 95 -22.88 14.13 -35.78
N ARG A 96 -22.62 12.91 -36.26
CA ARG A 96 -21.27 12.36 -36.40
C ARG A 96 -20.42 13.19 -37.37
N LEU A 97 -20.95 13.51 -38.54
CA LEU A 97 -20.27 14.32 -39.55
C LEU A 97 -19.93 15.72 -39.02
N LEU A 98 -20.88 16.36 -38.32
CA LEU A 98 -20.64 17.65 -37.65
C LEU A 98 -19.59 17.52 -36.53
N GLY A 99 -19.62 16.42 -35.77
CA GLY A 99 -18.63 16.11 -34.74
C GLY A 99 -17.21 16.03 -35.31
N GLU A 100 -17.02 15.36 -36.44
CA GLU A 100 -15.73 15.28 -37.14
C GLU A 100 -15.24 16.66 -37.60
N GLY A 101 -16.15 17.49 -38.12
CA GLY A 101 -15.85 18.87 -38.49
C GLY A 101 -15.48 19.75 -37.29
N VAL A 102 -16.19 19.63 -36.17
CA VAL A 102 -15.91 20.39 -34.94
C VAL A 102 -14.60 19.94 -34.29
N ALA A 103 -14.27 18.66 -34.34
CA ALA A 103 -13.05 18.11 -33.74
C ALA A 103 -11.77 18.67 -34.37
N ILE A 104 -11.78 19.07 -35.64
CA ILE A 104 -10.60 19.66 -36.31
C ILE A 104 -10.50 21.19 -36.13
N VAL A 105 -11.56 21.86 -35.65
CA VAL A 105 -11.57 23.33 -35.46
C VAL A 105 -10.42 23.83 -34.57
N PRO A 106 -10.07 23.20 -33.42
CA PRO A 106 -8.99 23.70 -32.58
C PRO A 106 -7.61 23.64 -33.26
N LEU A 107 -7.38 22.68 -34.18
CA LEU A 107 -6.18 22.67 -35.02
C LEU A 107 -6.10 23.92 -35.88
N GLY A 108 -7.22 24.32 -36.48
CA GLY A 108 -7.29 25.55 -37.29
C GLY A 108 -7.02 26.81 -36.46
N VAL A 109 -7.60 26.89 -35.26
CA VAL A 109 -7.36 28.00 -34.32
C VAL A 109 -5.87 28.09 -33.96
N LEU A 110 -5.28 26.98 -33.51
CA LEU A 110 -3.88 26.92 -33.11
C LEU A 110 -2.93 27.19 -34.28
N ALA A 111 -3.24 26.70 -35.49
CA ALA A 111 -2.45 26.95 -36.69
C ALA A 111 -2.47 28.44 -37.07
N ALA A 112 -3.64 29.09 -37.03
CA ALA A 112 -3.74 30.53 -37.26
C ALA A 112 -2.99 31.34 -36.20
N LEU A 113 -2.96 30.87 -34.95
CA LEU A 113 -2.22 31.49 -33.85
C LEU A 113 -0.71 31.22 -33.89
N ALA A 114 -0.26 30.09 -34.44
CA ALA A 114 1.15 29.71 -34.56
C ALA A 114 1.82 30.35 -35.78
N TYR A 115 1.13 30.39 -36.93
CA TYR A 115 1.69 30.79 -38.22
C TYR A 115 0.96 32.02 -38.79
N PRO A 116 1.59 33.21 -38.77
CA PRO A 116 1.01 34.43 -39.34
C PRO A 116 0.69 34.33 -40.83
N ASP A 117 1.40 33.49 -41.58
CA ASP A 117 1.22 33.33 -43.03
C ASP A 117 -0.10 32.64 -43.42
N LEU A 118 -0.74 31.93 -42.49
CA LEU A 118 -2.08 31.38 -42.65
C LEU A 118 -3.20 32.37 -42.27
N SER A 119 -2.86 33.58 -41.81
CA SER A 119 -3.85 34.60 -41.45
C SER A 119 -4.54 35.18 -42.68
N LEU A 120 -5.76 35.69 -42.48
CA LEU A 120 -6.61 36.25 -43.53
C LEU A 120 -6.04 37.51 -44.20
N ASP A 121 -4.96 38.09 -43.65
CA ASP A 121 -4.31 39.28 -44.18
C ASP A 121 -3.44 38.97 -45.42
N ASN A 122 -3.10 37.70 -45.66
CA ASN A 122 -2.46 37.21 -46.88
C ASN A 122 -3.49 36.64 -47.89
N LYS A 123 -3.42 37.06 -49.16
CA LYS A 123 -4.30 36.55 -50.23
C LYS A 123 -4.21 35.02 -50.33
N GLY A 124 -5.28 34.31 -49.95
CA GLY A 124 -5.41 32.86 -50.12
C GLY A 124 -5.23 31.99 -48.87
N GLY A 125 -5.06 32.55 -47.67
CA GLY A 125 -4.90 31.77 -46.43
C GLY A 125 -6.03 30.77 -46.15
N LEU A 126 -7.29 31.17 -46.35
CA LEU A 126 -8.45 30.29 -46.15
C LEU A 126 -8.52 29.16 -47.19
N LYS A 127 -8.10 29.42 -48.44
CA LYS A 127 -7.98 28.38 -49.48
C LYS A 127 -6.92 27.36 -49.13
N ARG A 128 -5.76 27.80 -48.61
CA ARG A 128 -4.70 26.91 -48.13
C ARG A 128 -5.18 26.05 -46.95
N ALA A 129 -5.89 26.64 -45.99
CA ALA A 129 -6.48 25.89 -44.89
C ALA A 129 -7.47 24.84 -45.37
N PHE A 130 -8.34 25.18 -46.32
CA PHE A 130 -9.27 24.22 -46.92
C PHE A 130 -8.55 23.07 -47.62
N ILE A 131 -7.52 23.35 -48.42
CA ILE A 131 -6.72 22.34 -49.12
C ILE A 131 -5.99 21.43 -48.11
N VAL A 132 -5.37 21.99 -47.07
CA VAL A 132 -4.68 21.21 -46.03
C VAL A 132 -5.68 20.34 -45.27
N GLY A 133 -6.84 20.88 -44.91
CA GLY A 133 -7.90 20.12 -44.24
C GLY A 133 -8.47 19.00 -45.11
N ALA A 134 -8.61 19.24 -46.42
CA ALA A 134 -9.00 18.21 -47.38
C ALA A 134 -7.91 17.14 -47.52
N ALA A 135 -6.63 17.51 -47.59
CA ALA A 135 -5.52 16.54 -47.65
C ALA A 135 -5.45 15.67 -46.38
N ILE A 136 -5.55 16.28 -45.20
CA ILE A 136 -5.64 15.55 -43.92
C ILE A 136 -6.88 14.64 -43.91
N GLY A 137 -8.01 15.17 -44.38
CA GLY A 137 -9.25 14.42 -44.53
C GLY A 137 -9.07 13.17 -45.40
N CYS A 138 -8.53 13.31 -46.61
CA CYS A 138 -8.25 12.20 -47.51
C CYS A 138 -7.31 11.15 -46.91
N CYS A 139 -6.23 11.58 -46.24
CA CYS A 139 -5.32 10.66 -45.56
C CYS A 139 -6.03 9.89 -44.44
N LEU A 140 -6.84 10.57 -43.62
CA LEU A 140 -7.60 9.93 -42.56
C LEU A 140 -8.67 8.98 -43.09
N GLU A 141 -9.38 9.34 -44.15
CA GLU A 141 -10.33 8.45 -44.81
C GLU A 141 -9.66 7.19 -45.34
N LEU A 142 -8.49 7.34 -45.99
CA LEU A 142 -7.70 6.20 -46.46
C LEU A 142 -7.29 5.28 -45.31
N LEU A 143 -6.87 5.85 -44.17
CA LEU A 143 -6.51 5.06 -42.99
C LEU A 143 -7.73 4.40 -42.34
N GLN A 144 -8.85 5.12 -42.22
CA GLN A 144 -10.11 4.63 -41.65
C GLN A 144 -10.74 3.52 -42.49
N PHE A 145 -10.50 3.51 -43.81
CA PHE A 145 -10.91 2.41 -44.68
C PHE A 145 -10.29 1.06 -44.26
N PHE A 146 -9.06 1.07 -43.72
CA PHE A 146 -8.39 -0.13 -43.21
C PHE A 146 -8.70 -0.43 -41.73
N LEU A 147 -9.65 0.27 -41.10
CA LEU A 147 -10.11 -0.02 -39.74
C LEU A 147 -11.46 -0.75 -39.77
N ALA A 148 -11.59 -1.85 -39.03
CA ALA A 148 -12.79 -2.69 -39.04
C ALA A 148 -14.05 -1.92 -38.60
N SER A 149 -13.95 -1.08 -37.56
CA SER A 149 -15.03 -0.23 -37.03
C SER A 149 -15.05 1.20 -37.60
N GLY A 150 -14.01 1.63 -38.30
CA GLY A 150 -13.92 2.98 -38.87
C GLY A 150 -14.96 3.23 -39.97
N VAL A 151 -15.61 4.39 -40.02
CA VAL A 151 -16.47 4.73 -41.17
C VAL A 151 -15.67 5.57 -42.14
N SER A 152 -15.64 5.16 -43.41
CA SER A 152 -14.99 5.92 -44.46
C SER A 152 -15.99 6.45 -45.50
N GLN A 153 -16.00 7.76 -45.67
CA GLN A 153 -16.89 8.47 -46.58
C GLN A 153 -16.32 9.80 -47.12
N GLY A 154 -16.63 10.12 -48.38
CA GLY A 154 -16.17 11.35 -49.03
C GLY A 154 -16.63 12.65 -48.34
N LEU A 155 -17.82 12.67 -47.74
CA LEU A 155 -18.33 13.83 -47.01
C LEU A 155 -17.49 14.23 -45.79
N SER A 156 -16.84 13.27 -45.14
CA SER A 156 -15.96 13.52 -43.99
C SER A 156 -14.73 14.34 -44.38
N VAL A 157 -14.24 14.21 -45.62
CA VAL A 157 -13.18 15.08 -46.17
C VAL A 157 -13.63 16.54 -46.21
N LEU A 158 -14.85 16.79 -46.71
CA LEU A 158 -15.42 18.14 -46.79
C LEU A 158 -15.70 18.73 -45.41
N ALA A 159 -16.22 17.92 -44.49
CA ALA A 159 -16.47 18.32 -43.11
C ALA A 159 -15.17 18.74 -42.40
N ARG A 160 -14.08 17.97 -42.57
CA ARG A 160 -12.76 18.30 -41.99
C ARG A 160 -12.11 19.52 -42.66
N ALA A 161 -12.23 19.66 -43.99
CA ALA A 161 -11.76 20.84 -44.71
C ALA A 161 -12.48 22.13 -44.26
N GLY A 162 -13.82 22.05 -44.10
CA GLY A 162 -14.64 23.13 -43.58
C GLY A 162 -14.31 23.46 -42.12
N GLY A 163 -14.19 22.44 -41.26
CA GLY A 163 -13.86 22.59 -39.85
C GLY A 163 -12.50 23.26 -39.62
N LEU A 164 -11.46 22.83 -40.34
CA LEU A 164 -10.14 23.45 -40.24
C LEU A 164 -10.18 24.93 -40.68
N SER A 165 -10.89 25.22 -41.78
CA SER A 165 -11.07 26.59 -42.29
C SER A 165 -11.83 27.47 -41.31
N ALA A 166 -12.88 26.95 -40.66
CA ALA A 166 -13.64 27.64 -39.62
C ALA A 166 -12.75 27.91 -38.39
N GLY A 167 -11.88 26.98 -38.02
CA GLY A 167 -10.88 27.18 -36.98
C GLY A 167 -9.91 28.31 -37.28
N VAL A 168 -9.39 28.39 -38.51
CA VAL A 168 -8.51 29.49 -38.94
C VAL A 168 -9.22 30.85 -38.86
N LEU A 169 -10.48 30.91 -39.30
CA LEU A 169 -11.32 32.11 -39.18
C LEU A 169 -11.50 32.53 -37.71
N LEU A 170 -11.79 31.57 -36.82
CA LEU A 170 -11.97 31.81 -35.39
C LEU A 170 -10.67 32.27 -34.70
N GLY A 171 -9.53 31.67 -35.06
CA GLY A 171 -8.21 32.08 -34.57
C GLY A 171 -7.85 33.50 -35.00
N HIS A 172 -8.21 33.91 -36.23
CA HIS A 172 -8.06 35.29 -36.70
C HIS A 172 -8.94 36.27 -35.94
N LEU A 173 -10.21 35.92 -35.72
CA LEU A 173 -11.14 36.71 -34.93
C LEU A 173 -10.63 36.90 -33.49
N LEU A 174 -10.06 35.84 -32.89
CA LEU A 174 -9.47 35.86 -31.56
C LEU A 174 -8.24 36.79 -31.49
N ARG A 175 -7.39 36.79 -32.53
CA ARG A 175 -6.26 37.75 -32.64
C ARG A 175 -6.73 39.20 -32.75
N ARG A 176 -7.78 39.47 -33.53
CA ARG A 176 -8.30 40.84 -33.77
C ARG A 176 -9.09 41.40 -32.59
N LEU A 177 -10.04 40.64 -32.06
CA LEU A 177 -10.95 41.10 -30.99
C LEU A 177 -10.40 40.89 -29.58
N GLY A 178 -9.38 40.03 -29.45
CA GLY A 178 -8.75 39.71 -28.19
C GLY A 178 -9.61 38.82 -27.29
N VAL A 179 -8.93 38.12 -26.37
CA VAL A 179 -9.56 37.15 -25.46
C VAL A 179 -10.56 37.82 -24.49
N GLY A 180 -10.38 39.11 -24.20
CA GLY A 180 -11.28 39.89 -23.36
C GLY A 180 -12.65 40.21 -24.00
N PHE A 181 -12.75 40.26 -25.33
CA PHE A 181 -14.05 40.34 -26.01
C PHE A 181 -14.81 39.02 -25.87
N LEU A 182 -14.12 37.89 -26.09
CA LEU A 182 -14.69 36.55 -25.96
C LEU A 182 -15.25 36.30 -24.55
N ALA A 183 -14.50 36.69 -23.50
CA ALA A 183 -14.96 36.59 -22.12
C ALA A 183 -16.25 37.41 -21.86
N ARG A 184 -16.35 38.63 -22.43
CA ARG A 184 -17.56 39.45 -22.30
C ARG A 184 -18.76 38.86 -23.05
N LEU A 185 -18.54 38.33 -24.24
CA LEU A 185 -19.56 37.65 -25.04
C LEU A 185 -20.11 36.43 -24.32
N ILE A 186 -19.24 35.53 -23.85
CA ILE A 186 -19.63 34.33 -23.09
C ILE A 186 -20.40 34.73 -21.81
N CYS A 187 -19.90 35.71 -21.06
CA CYS A 187 -20.57 36.16 -19.84
C CYS A 187 -21.96 36.78 -20.13
N SER A 188 -22.11 37.53 -21.23
CA SER A 188 -23.38 38.13 -21.64
C SER A 188 -24.40 37.06 -22.09
N LEU A 189 -23.96 36.13 -22.92
CA LEU A 189 -24.80 35.04 -23.42
C LEU A 189 -25.15 34.02 -22.34
N SER A 190 -24.30 33.82 -21.33
CA SER A 190 -24.51 32.81 -20.28
C SER A 190 -25.82 32.96 -19.51
N ARG A 191 -26.33 34.20 -19.34
CA ARG A 191 -27.61 34.44 -18.66
C ARG A 191 -28.79 33.90 -19.46
N TRP A 192 -28.72 34.01 -20.78
CA TRP A 192 -29.77 33.56 -21.70
C TRP A 192 -29.63 32.07 -22.04
N LEU A 193 -28.40 31.57 -22.11
CA LEU A 193 -28.11 30.19 -22.47
C LEU A 193 -28.15 29.20 -21.30
N PHE A 194 -28.24 29.67 -20.05
CA PHE A 194 -28.25 28.77 -18.88
C PHE A 194 -29.42 27.78 -18.90
N LEU A 195 -30.65 28.28 -19.10
CA LEU A 195 -31.85 27.43 -19.15
C LEU A 195 -31.82 26.43 -20.33
N PRO A 196 -31.56 26.84 -21.59
CA PRO A 196 -31.49 25.89 -22.70
C PRO A 196 -30.31 24.92 -22.55
N TYR A 197 -29.18 25.33 -21.97
CA TYR A 197 -28.07 24.42 -21.65
C TYR A 197 -28.47 23.37 -20.62
N PHE A 198 -29.14 23.78 -19.53
CA PHE A 198 -29.61 22.84 -18.51
C PHE A 198 -30.65 21.86 -19.08
N LEU A 199 -31.61 22.34 -19.87
CA LEU A 199 -32.58 21.49 -20.55
C LEU A 199 -31.89 20.52 -21.53
N ALA A 200 -30.87 20.98 -22.25
CA ALA A 200 -30.08 20.11 -23.13
C ALA A 200 -29.32 19.03 -22.34
N LEU A 201 -28.71 19.37 -21.19
CA LEU A 201 -28.06 18.38 -20.33
C LEU A 201 -29.04 17.32 -19.83
N VAL A 202 -30.20 17.74 -19.35
CA VAL A 202 -31.25 16.86 -18.84
C VAL A 202 -31.78 15.94 -19.96
N PHE A 203 -31.99 16.49 -21.16
CA PHE A 203 -32.40 15.74 -22.34
C PHE A 203 -31.33 14.72 -22.76
N LEU A 204 -30.06 15.13 -22.84
CA LEU A 204 -28.94 14.25 -23.19
C LEU A 204 -28.66 13.19 -22.12
N ALA A 205 -28.97 13.48 -20.86
CA ALA A 205 -28.92 12.53 -19.76
C ALA A 205 -30.06 11.50 -19.76
N GLY A 206 -31.00 11.61 -20.71
CA GLY A 206 -32.08 10.65 -20.91
C GLY A 206 -33.28 10.80 -19.97
N TRP A 207 -33.40 11.92 -19.25
CA TRP A 207 -34.48 12.10 -18.25
C TRP A 207 -35.90 12.05 -18.84
N PHE A 208 -36.05 12.30 -20.15
CA PHE A 208 -37.35 12.34 -20.84
C PHE A 208 -37.61 11.13 -21.73
N ASN A 209 -36.75 10.11 -21.70
CA ASN A 209 -36.93 8.93 -22.54
C ASN A 209 -38.15 8.12 -22.10
N GLU A 210 -38.45 8.08 -20.80
CA GLU A 210 -39.54 7.32 -20.19
C GLU A 210 -40.11 8.03 -18.95
N ALA A 211 -41.25 7.56 -18.44
CA ALA A 211 -41.86 8.06 -17.21
C ALA A 211 -41.03 7.67 -15.98
N TRP A 212 -40.83 8.62 -15.06
CA TRP A 212 -40.05 8.39 -13.84
C TRP A 212 -40.76 7.44 -12.87
N HIS A 213 -39.96 6.65 -12.15
CA HIS A 213 -40.44 5.91 -10.99
C HIS A 213 -40.96 6.86 -9.89
N PRO A 214 -41.94 6.43 -9.10
CA PRO A 214 -42.39 7.18 -7.94
C PRO A 214 -41.25 7.38 -6.94
N LEU A 215 -41.22 8.56 -6.31
CA LEU A 215 -40.19 8.98 -5.33
C LEU A 215 -40.01 7.99 -4.16
N SER A 216 -41.01 7.19 -3.83
CA SER A 216 -40.94 6.16 -2.78
C SER A 216 -39.89 5.07 -3.05
N LEU A 217 -39.54 4.82 -4.32
CA LEU A 217 -38.56 3.81 -4.71
C LEU A 217 -37.12 4.33 -4.75
N PHE A 218 -36.90 5.64 -4.56
CA PHE A 218 -35.59 6.27 -4.69
C PHE A 218 -34.50 5.61 -3.83
N ALA A 219 -34.81 5.31 -2.55
CA ALA A 219 -33.86 4.73 -1.62
C ALA A 219 -33.48 3.28 -1.99
N VAL A 220 -34.42 2.51 -2.54
CA VAL A 220 -34.19 1.14 -2.99
C VAL A 220 -33.34 1.16 -4.26
N SER A 221 -33.73 1.96 -5.26
CA SER A 221 -32.97 2.09 -6.50
C SER A 221 -31.55 2.63 -6.30
N LEU A 222 -31.34 3.48 -5.28
CA LEU A 222 -30.01 3.98 -4.92
C LEU A 222 -29.10 2.88 -4.32
N ALA A 223 -29.68 1.91 -3.60
CA ALA A 223 -28.93 0.79 -3.01
C ALA A 223 -28.38 -0.18 -4.07
N ASP A 224 -29.04 -0.26 -5.22
CA ASP A 224 -28.63 -1.10 -6.35
C ASP A 224 -27.57 -0.44 -7.25
N VAL A 225 -27.24 0.85 -7.02
CA VAL A 225 -26.26 1.58 -7.82
C VAL A 225 -24.84 1.11 -7.55
N ARG A 226 -24.11 0.77 -8.61
CA ARG A 226 -22.68 0.44 -8.55
C ARG A 226 -21.84 1.70 -8.39
N MET A 227 -21.27 1.89 -7.19
CA MET A 227 -20.46 3.07 -6.83
C MET A 227 -18.99 2.99 -7.27
N MET A 228 -18.55 1.86 -7.83
CA MET A 228 -17.15 1.68 -8.24
C MET A 228 -16.83 2.57 -9.46
N PRO A 229 -15.79 3.43 -9.40
CA PRO A 229 -15.42 4.28 -10.54
C PRO A 229 -15.10 3.45 -11.79
N PHE A 230 -15.53 3.93 -12.96
CA PHE A 230 -15.37 3.29 -14.27
C PHE A 230 -16.05 1.92 -14.43
N TYR A 231 -16.94 1.51 -13.51
CA TYR A 231 -17.64 0.23 -13.60
C TYR A 231 -18.34 0.03 -14.95
N TYR A 232 -19.17 0.99 -15.38
CA TYR A 232 -19.89 0.88 -16.65
C TYR A 232 -18.99 1.02 -17.89
N HIS A 233 -17.88 1.76 -17.77
CA HIS A 233 -16.89 1.88 -18.84
C HIS A 233 -16.11 0.57 -19.04
N TYR A 234 -16.00 -0.28 -18.00
CA TYR A 234 -15.34 -1.58 -18.09
C TYR A 234 -16.22 -2.64 -18.76
N TYR A 235 -17.55 -2.57 -18.56
CA TYR A 235 -18.51 -3.52 -19.14
C TYR A 235 -19.12 -3.05 -20.46
N SER A 236 -18.54 -2.03 -21.11
CA SER A 236 -18.93 -1.57 -22.45
C SER A 236 -17.78 -1.77 -23.43
N THR A 237 -18.08 -1.68 -24.73
CA THR A 237 -17.04 -1.75 -25.76
C THR A 237 -16.13 -0.51 -25.68
N GLU A 238 -14.86 -0.64 -26.05
CA GLU A 238 -13.90 0.47 -26.00
C GLU A 238 -14.36 1.70 -26.80
N PRO A 239 -14.96 1.57 -28.01
CA PRO A 239 -15.52 2.69 -28.76
C PRO A 239 -16.68 3.38 -28.03
N GLU A 240 -17.58 2.63 -27.41
CA GLU A 240 -18.72 3.19 -26.67
C GLU A 240 -18.27 3.90 -25.39
N ALA A 241 -17.32 3.31 -24.66
CA ALA A 241 -16.73 3.91 -23.47
C ALA A 241 -16.01 5.24 -23.83
N MET A 242 -15.25 5.27 -24.91
CA MET A 242 -14.59 6.49 -25.40
C MET A 242 -15.61 7.54 -25.88
N ALA A 243 -16.64 7.14 -26.61
CA ALA A 243 -17.71 8.04 -27.04
C ALA A 243 -18.45 8.65 -25.86
N SER A 244 -18.78 7.84 -24.84
CA SER A 244 -19.39 8.28 -23.59
C SER A 244 -18.50 9.27 -22.83
N LEU A 245 -17.20 8.96 -22.70
CA LEU A 245 -16.23 9.85 -22.07
C LEU A 245 -16.18 11.21 -22.77
N LEU A 246 -16.00 11.22 -24.10
CA LEU A 246 -15.92 12.45 -24.89
C LEU A 246 -17.22 13.26 -24.85
N ALA A 247 -18.38 12.59 -24.91
CA ALA A 247 -19.68 13.24 -24.80
C ALA A 247 -19.86 13.91 -23.43
N ASN A 248 -19.58 13.20 -22.34
CA ASN A 248 -19.63 13.75 -20.99
C ASN A 248 -18.63 14.89 -20.79
N MET A 249 -17.40 14.77 -21.30
CA MET A 249 -16.44 15.87 -21.27
C MET A 249 -16.99 17.11 -21.98
N ALA A 250 -17.55 16.95 -23.18
CA ALA A 250 -18.13 18.05 -23.95
C ALA A 250 -19.33 18.70 -23.23
N MET A 251 -20.17 17.92 -22.57
CA MET A 251 -21.32 18.41 -21.78
C MET A 251 -20.91 19.35 -20.65
N TYR A 252 -19.79 19.09 -19.96
CA TYR A 252 -19.36 19.85 -18.79
C TYR A 252 -18.26 20.91 -19.06
N MET A 253 -17.61 20.87 -20.23
CA MET A 253 -16.65 21.90 -20.66
C MET A 253 -17.16 23.37 -20.56
N PRO A 254 -18.44 23.68 -20.88
CA PRO A 254 -18.98 25.04 -20.78
C PRO A 254 -18.90 25.66 -19.37
N ILE A 255 -18.89 24.85 -18.31
CA ILE A 255 -18.76 25.32 -16.93
C ILE A 255 -17.39 25.98 -16.73
N GLY A 256 -16.33 25.36 -17.26
CA GLY A 256 -14.98 25.92 -17.23
C GLY A 256 -14.89 27.28 -17.93
N LEU A 257 -15.52 27.40 -19.11
CA LEU A 257 -15.60 28.64 -19.88
C LEU A 257 -16.36 29.74 -19.12
N LEU A 258 -17.45 29.38 -18.44
CA LEU A 258 -18.25 30.33 -17.66
C LEU A 258 -17.48 30.88 -16.46
N VAL A 259 -16.82 30.01 -15.69
CA VAL A 259 -16.03 30.43 -14.52
C VAL A 259 -14.85 31.31 -14.96
N TRP A 260 -14.15 30.92 -16.02
CA TRP A 260 -13.07 31.71 -16.60
C TRP A 260 -13.55 33.09 -17.08
N SER A 261 -14.63 33.14 -17.87
CA SER A 261 -15.14 34.40 -18.42
C SER A 261 -15.62 35.37 -17.34
N ARG A 262 -16.30 34.87 -16.30
CA ARG A 262 -16.69 35.66 -15.12
C ARG A 262 -15.47 36.20 -14.38
N GLN A 263 -14.42 35.40 -14.23
CA GLN A 263 -13.17 35.85 -13.59
C GLN A 263 -12.50 36.97 -14.38
N VAL A 264 -12.41 36.85 -15.71
CA VAL A 264 -11.82 37.88 -16.57
C VAL A 264 -12.64 39.17 -16.54
N VAL A 265 -13.97 39.09 -16.62
CA VAL A 265 -14.86 40.27 -16.59
C VAL A 265 -14.86 40.96 -15.22
N THR A 266 -14.84 40.20 -14.12
CA THR A 266 -14.78 40.77 -12.76
C THR A 266 -13.42 41.38 -12.44
N ALA A 267 -12.32 40.75 -12.84
CA ALA A 267 -10.98 41.32 -12.71
C ALA A 267 -10.84 42.64 -13.50
N GLY A 268 -11.44 42.71 -14.71
CA GLY A 268 -11.48 43.92 -15.53
C GLY A 268 -12.32 45.08 -14.94
N ARG A 269 -13.24 44.81 -14.01
CA ARG A 269 -14.02 45.84 -13.29
C ARG A 269 -13.34 46.33 -12.01
N VAL A 270 -12.42 45.54 -11.44
CA VAL A 270 -11.89 45.77 -10.08
C VAL A 270 -10.48 46.38 -10.08
N LEU A 271 -9.68 46.31 -11.16
CA LEU A 271 -8.32 46.85 -11.12
C LEU A 271 -7.79 47.45 -12.45
N ARG A 272 -7.51 48.76 -12.42
CA ARG A 272 -6.62 49.49 -13.34
C ARG A 272 -5.14 49.50 -12.87
N SER A 273 -4.78 48.78 -11.80
CA SER A 273 -3.55 49.09 -11.02
C SER A 273 -2.70 47.91 -10.53
N LEU A 274 -2.76 46.70 -11.11
CA LEU A 274 -1.79 45.63 -10.76
C LEU A 274 -1.00 45.11 -11.98
N PRO A 275 0.25 44.63 -11.76
CA PRO A 275 1.11 44.14 -12.83
C PRO A 275 0.51 42.94 -13.55
N ARG A 276 0.59 42.97 -14.88
CA ARG A 276 0.20 41.89 -15.79
C ARG A 276 1.14 40.70 -15.56
N GLY A 277 0.70 39.70 -14.79
CA GLY A 277 1.51 38.50 -14.58
C GLY A 277 0.90 37.41 -13.70
N HIS A 278 -0.18 37.65 -12.97
CA HIS A 278 -0.79 36.65 -12.06
C HIS A 278 -2.29 36.48 -12.33
N TYR A 279 -2.65 35.91 -13.49
CA TYR A 279 -4.04 35.57 -13.83
C TYR A 279 -4.55 34.29 -13.13
N TYR A 280 -3.70 33.59 -12.38
CA TYR A 280 -4.09 32.41 -11.62
C TYR A 280 -4.56 32.79 -10.21
N ARG A 281 -5.86 33.04 -10.03
CA ARG A 281 -6.44 33.20 -8.69
C ARG A 281 -6.35 31.86 -7.97
N GLN A 282 -5.56 31.77 -6.90
CA GLN A 282 -5.47 30.59 -6.04
C GLN A 282 -6.90 30.18 -5.61
N GLY A 283 -7.44 29.12 -6.22
CA GLY A 283 -8.80 28.64 -5.98
C GLY A 283 -9.72 28.53 -7.21
N GLY A 284 -9.36 29.11 -8.36
CA GLY A 284 -10.21 29.06 -9.58
C GLY A 284 -10.55 27.64 -10.03
N ALA A 285 -9.54 26.77 -10.17
CA ALA A 285 -9.75 25.37 -10.53
C ALA A 285 -10.61 24.59 -9.51
N ARG A 286 -10.53 24.93 -8.21
CA ARG A 286 -11.36 24.29 -7.17
C ARG A 286 -12.82 24.68 -7.32
N VAL A 287 -13.11 25.96 -7.55
CA VAL A 287 -14.47 26.45 -7.78
C VAL A 287 -15.05 25.83 -9.04
N THR A 288 -14.27 25.74 -10.12
CA THR A 288 -14.68 25.10 -11.37
C THR A 288 -15.02 23.62 -11.17
N ALA A 289 -14.15 22.87 -10.48
CA ALA A 289 -14.38 21.46 -10.17
C ALA A 289 -15.64 21.27 -9.32
N LEU A 290 -15.80 22.04 -8.24
CA LEU A 290 -16.97 21.95 -7.36
C LEU A 290 -18.27 22.29 -8.08
N ALA A 291 -18.28 23.32 -8.94
CA ALA A 291 -19.45 23.68 -9.72
C ALA A 291 -19.85 22.58 -10.71
N ALA A 292 -18.86 21.96 -11.37
CA ALA A 292 -19.11 20.85 -12.30
C ALA A 292 -19.60 19.58 -11.58
N VAL A 293 -18.97 19.22 -10.45
CA VAL A 293 -19.40 18.09 -9.62
C VAL A 293 -20.82 18.30 -9.09
N ALA A 294 -21.15 19.50 -8.61
CA ALA A 294 -22.48 19.80 -8.12
C ALA A 294 -23.55 19.65 -9.21
N LEU A 295 -23.29 20.15 -10.43
CA LEU A 295 -24.21 19.98 -11.54
C LEU A 295 -24.33 18.51 -11.98
N ALA A 296 -23.20 17.81 -12.12
CA ALA A 296 -23.18 16.41 -12.49
C ALA A 296 -23.90 15.52 -11.46
N LEU A 297 -23.73 15.81 -10.17
CA LEU A 297 -24.45 15.11 -9.10
C LEU A 297 -25.96 15.26 -9.24
N VAL A 298 -26.47 16.46 -9.56
CA VAL A 298 -27.91 16.67 -9.81
C VAL A 298 -28.38 15.83 -11.00
N ILE A 299 -27.61 15.84 -12.10
CA ILE A 299 -27.96 15.09 -13.32
C ILE A 299 -27.96 13.57 -13.07
N GLU A 300 -26.95 13.03 -12.40
CA GLU A 300 -26.83 11.60 -12.11
C GLU A 300 -27.84 11.12 -11.05
N LEU A 301 -28.11 11.91 -10.01
CA LEU A 301 -29.13 11.55 -9.02
C LEU A 301 -30.54 11.51 -9.64
N GLY A 302 -30.83 12.37 -10.63
CA GLY A 302 -32.10 12.29 -11.35
C GLY A 302 -32.27 11.00 -12.15
N LYS A 303 -31.17 10.37 -12.60
CA LYS A 303 -31.24 9.08 -13.31
C LYS A 303 -31.66 7.93 -12.41
N VAL A 304 -31.54 8.04 -11.08
CA VAL A 304 -32.00 7.02 -10.12
C VAL A 304 -33.50 6.73 -10.29
N LEU A 305 -34.26 7.74 -10.74
CA LEU A 305 -35.70 7.64 -10.96
C LEU A 305 -36.07 7.27 -12.41
N ALA A 306 -35.11 7.15 -13.32
CA ALA A 306 -35.35 6.84 -14.72
C ALA A 306 -35.15 5.32 -14.97
N PRO A 307 -36.18 4.57 -15.40
CA PRO A 307 -36.14 3.09 -15.46
C PRO A 307 -35.06 2.51 -16.38
N SER A 308 -34.80 3.14 -17.52
CA SER A 308 -33.84 2.69 -18.54
C SER A 308 -32.47 3.36 -18.46
N GLN A 309 -32.19 4.10 -17.39
CA GLN A 309 -30.90 4.76 -17.17
C GLN A 309 -30.24 4.25 -15.88
N HIS A 310 -28.91 4.28 -15.87
CA HIS A 310 -28.12 3.94 -14.69
C HIS A 310 -27.31 5.15 -14.25
N PRO A 311 -27.35 5.54 -12.96
CA PRO A 311 -26.46 6.56 -12.42
C PRO A 311 -25.01 6.10 -12.53
N ASP A 312 -24.16 6.89 -13.20
CA ASP A 312 -22.73 6.65 -13.27
C ASP A 312 -21.97 7.77 -12.55
N PHE A 313 -21.54 7.47 -11.32
CA PHE A 313 -20.79 8.44 -10.52
C PHE A 313 -19.39 8.75 -11.06
N THR A 314 -18.90 7.99 -12.05
CA THR A 314 -17.70 8.34 -12.83
C THR A 314 -17.87 9.67 -13.55
N ASN A 315 -19.10 10.01 -13.96
CA ASN A 315 -19.40 11.25 -14.66
C ASN A 315 -19.13 12.50 -13.79
N LEU A 316 -19.17 12.39 -12.46
CA LEU A 316 -18.77 13.50 -11.58
C LEU A 316 -17.28 13.81 -11.72
N LEU A 317 -16.44 12.77 -11.85
CA LEU A 317 -15.01 12.92 -12.03
C LEU A 317 -14.69 13.45 -13.44
N ILE A 318 -15.36 12.91 -14.47
CA ILE A 318 -15.25 13.37 -15.85
C ILE A 318 -15.67 14.85 -15.96
N ALA A 319 -16.78 15.24 -15.32
CA ALA A 319 -17.26 16.62 -15.27
C ALA A 319 -16.23 17.57 -14.63
N ALA A 320 -15.67 17.17 -13.49
CA ALA A 320 -14.65 17.93 -12.79
C ALA A 320 -13.41 18.15 -13.68
N VAL A 321 -12.90 17.08 -14.28
CA VAL A 321 -11.70 17.12 -15.14
C VAL A 321 -11.98 17.97 -16.39
N ALA A 322 -13.10 17.75 -17.08
CA ALA A 322 -13.45 18.48 -18.29
C ALA A 322 -13.60 19.99 -18.05
N ALA A 323 -14.29 20.39 -16.98
CA ALA A 323 -14.47 21.79 -16.63
C ALA A 323 -13.14 22.44 -16.24
N VAL A 324 -12.29 21.75 -15.46
CA VAL A 324 -10.96 22.26 -15.07
C VAL A 324 -10.04 22.37 -16.29
N LEU A 325 -10.02 21.38 -17.18
CA LEU A 325 -9.22 21.43 -18.42
C LEU A 325 -9.63 22.61 -19.30
N SER A 326 -10.94 22.82 -19.49
CA SER A 326 -11.49 23.96 -20.23
C SER A 326 -11.07 25.31 -19.61
N TYR A 327 -11.20 25.44 -18.28
CA TYR A 327 -10.75 26.62 -17.53
C TYR A 327 -9.24 26.86 -17.68
N SER A 328 -8.43 25.83 -17.46
CA SER A 328 -6.96 25.91 -17.56
C SER A 328 -6.48 26.21 -18.97
N CYS A 329 -7.14 25.64 -19.99
CA CYS A 329 -6.85 25.92 -21.40
C CYS A 329 -7.08 27.41 -21.72
N MET A 330 -8.19 27.99 -21.26
CA MET A 330 -8.46 29.41 -21.46
C MET A 330 -7.51 30.32 -20.67
N CYS A 331 -7.12 29.94 -19.45
CA CYS A 331 -6.09 30.65 -18.69
C CYS A 331 -4.72 30.60 -19.39
N TRP A 332 -4.33 29.44 -19.92
CA TRP A 332 -3.11 29.26 -20.70
C TRP A 332 -3.13 30.12 -21.97
N LEU A 333 -4.24 30.10 -22.71
CA LEU A 333 -4.40 30.87 -23.95
C LEU A 333 -4.25 32.38 -23.72
N VAL A 334 -4.74 32.90 -22.58
CA VAL A 334 -4.51 34.29 -22.18
C VAL A 334 -3.01 34.55 -21.96
N GLY A 335 -2.31 33.67 -21.24
CA GLY A 335 -0.87 33.80 -21.01
C GLY A 335 -0.04 33.75 -22.29
N ALA A 336 -0.38 32.83 -23.20
CA ALA A 336 0.33 32.64 -24.47
C ALA A 336 0.21 33.84 -25.44
N LEU A 337 -0.85 34.65 -25.33
CA LEU A 337 -1.11 35.79 -26.22
C LEU A 337 -0.63 37.16 -25.70
N VAL A 338 -0.27 37.28 -24.41
CA VAL A 338 0.05 38.58 -23.77
C VAL A 338 1.49 39.05 -23.99
N GLU A 339 2.43 38.19 -24.40
CA GLU A 339 3.86 38.51 -24.46
C GLU A 339 4.34 39.20 -25.76
N LYS A 340 3.45 39.57 -26.68
CA LYS A 340 3.83 40.20 -27.97
C LYS A 340 4.19 41.70 -27.87
N ALA A 341 4.45 42.24 -26.68
CA ALA A 341 4.65 43.69 -26.49
C ALA A 341 6.10 44.12 -26.26
N GLU A 342 7.07 43.23 -26.02
CA GLU A 342 8.47 43.64 -25.78
C GLU A 342 9.46 42.69 -26.47
N MET A 343 9.97 43.10 -27.63
CA MET A 343 11.28 42.68 -28.12
C MET A 343 11.89 43.86 -28.89
N PRO A 344 12.86 44.59 -28.33
CA PRO A 344 13.88 45.25 -29.14
C PRO A 344 14.87 44.20 -29.62
N SER A 345 15.19 44.27 -30.91
CA SER A 345 16.28 43.56 -31.57
C SER A 345 17.60 43.65 -30.80
N SER A 346 18.19 42.51 -30.45
CA SER A 346 19.65 42.39 -30.39
C SER A 346 20.10 40.94 -30.62
N SER A 347 21.15 40.85 -31.40
CA SER A 347 21.77 39.70 -32.06
C SER A 347 22.45 38.71 -31.11
N PRO A 348 22.67 37.44 -31.51
CA PRO A 348 23.48 36.50 -30.76
C PRO A 348 24.95 36.64 -31.20
N VAL A 349 25.83 37.12 -30.32
CA VAL A 349 27.28 37.05 -30.53
C VAL A 349 28.00 36.62 -29.25
N LEU A 350 28.52 35.38 -29.34
CA LEU A 350 29.78 34.82 -28.85
C LEU A 350 30.19 34.78 -27.36
N SER A 351 30.65 33.57 -27.02
CA SER A 351 31.85 33.18 -26.23
C SER A 351 31.95 33.53 -24.75
N GLY A 352 32.16 32.48 -23.94
CA GLY A 352 32.56 32.61 -22.54
C GLY A 352 34.03 32.92 -22.34
N VAL A 353 34.41 33.05 -21.06
CA VAL A 353 35.70 32.73 -20.40
C VAL A 353 35.56 33.17 -18.93
N ASN A 354 36.26 32.46 -18.04
CA ASN A 354 36.40 32.65 -16.60
C ASN A 354 36.78 34.09 -16.19
N ASP A 355 36.44 34.51 -14.96
CA ASP A 355 37.41 34.63 -13.86
C ASP A 355 36.78 35.22 -12.59
N ASP A 356 37.32 34.75 -11.46
CA ASP A 356 37.15 35.27 -10.11
C ASP A 356 37.49 36.75 -10.01
N VAL A 357 36.66 37.56 -9.34
CA VAL A 357 37.12 38.75 -8.61
C VAL A 357 36.22 38.99 -7.39
N ALA A 358 36.82 38.89 -6.21
CA ALA A 358 36.32 39.47 -4.97
C ALA A 358 36.48 40.99 -5.00
N VAL A 359 35.42 41.73 -4.66
CA VAL A 359 35.50 43.16 -4.33
C VAL A 359 34.63 43.44 -3.11
N ASP A 360 35.28 43.67 -1.98
CA ASP A 360 34.79 44.45 -0.84
C ASP A 360 34.63 45.92 -1.24
N VAL A 361 33.54 46.59 -0.82
CA VAL A 361 33.41 48.05 -0.55
C VAL A 361 32.02 48.30 0.11
N PRO A 362 31.87 49.31 1.00
CA PRO A 362 31.21 49.16 2.30
C PRO A 362 29.80 49.77 2.42
N LEU A 363 29.26 49.64 3.65
CA LEU A 363 28.03 50.21 4.17
C LEU A 363 27.71 51.64 3.69
N SER A 364 26.48 51.82 3.22
CA SER A 364 25.73 53.06 3.48
C SER A 364 24.28 52.74 3.83
N SER A 365 23.89 53.24 4.99
CA SER A 365 22.56 53.34 5.56
C SER A 365 21.51 53.90 4.59
N ASN A 366 20.34 53.27 4.54
CA ASN A 366 19.07 54.00 4.65
C ASN A 366 17.94 53.08 5.11
N ALA A 367 17.35 53.49 6.23
CA ALA A 367 16.29 52.82 6.93
C ALA A 367 14.96 52.97 6.18
N VAL A 368 14.28 51.85 5.92
CA VAL A 368 12.82 51.78 5.86
C VAL A 368 12.40 50.51 6.59
N THR A 369 11.74 50.70 7.72
CA THR A 369 11.18 49.65 8.57
C THR A 369 9.97 48.98 7.91
N PRO A 370 9.89 47.64 7.91
CA PRO A 370 8.63 46.95 8.07
C PRO A 370 8.58 46.33 9.47
N ARG A 371 7.57 46.72 10.25
CA ARG A 371 7.22 46.13 11.55
C ARG A 371 7.18 44.61 11.46
N SER A 372 8.26 43.95 11.90
CA SER A 372 8.22 42.55 12.33
C SER A 372 7.94 42.50 13.82
N SER A 373 6.79 41.97 14.20
CA SER A 373 6.49 41.56 15.57
C SER A 373 7.36 40.36 15.97
N THR A 374 8.65 40.58 16.19
CA THR A 374 9.51 39.61 16.86
C THR A 374 9.25 39.73 18.37
N ARG A 375 8.36 38.88 18.88
CA ARG A 375 8.41 38.49 20.29
C ARG A 375 9.82 37.93 20.54
N PRO A 376 10.55 38.38 21.57
CA PRO A 376 11.82 37.78 21.93
C PRO A 376 11.54 36.33 22.34
N VAL A 377 12.20 35.39 21.65
CA VAL A 377 12.30 34.01 22.09
C VAL A 377 13.14 34.04 23.36
N THR A 378 12.48 34.05 24.50
CA THR A 378 13.11 33.75 25.77
C THR A 378 13.75 32.36 25.65
N ALA A 379 15.05 32.29 25.91
CA ALA A 379 15.74 31.04 26.14
C ALA A 379 14.95 30.27 27.21
N ALA A 380 14.30 29.18 26.81
CA ALA A 380 13.58 28.33 27.73
C ALA A 380 14.60 27.72 28.71
N GLY A 381 14.59 28.22 29.94
CA GLY A 381 15.28 27.58 31.05
C GLY A 381 14.83 26.11 31.21
N PRO A 382 15.60 25.29 31.94
CA PRO A 382 15.26 23.89 32.15
C PRO A 382 13.86 23.79 32.76
N VAL A 383 12.92 23.21 32.00
CA VAL A 383 11.55 22.96 32.47
C VAL A 383 11.63 21.93 33.60
N THR A 384 11.66 22.40 34.84
CA THR A 384 11.45 21.60 36.04
C THR A 384 9.98 21.22 36.14
N GLY A 385 9.53 20.29 35.29
CA GLY A 385 8.25 19.63 35.50
C GLY A 385 8.26 18.88 36.84
N PRO A 386 7.15 18.83 37.59
CA PRO A 386 7.12 18.24 38.92
C PRO A 386 7.52 16.77 38.86
N HIS A 387 8.49 16.39 39.71
CA HIS A 387 9.02 15.02 39.83
C HIS A 387 7.92 13.96 40.02
N PHE A 388 6.78 14.36 40.60
CA PHE A 388 5.61 13.53 40.84
C PHE A 388 4.97 12.94 39.57
N LEU A 389 4.81 13.74 38.51
CA LEU A 389 4.23 13.24 37.26
C LEU A 389 5.13 12.19 36.59
N ARG A 390 6.46 12.30 36.74
CA ARG A 390 7.40 11.30 36.21
C ARG A 390 7.30 9.98 36.96
N PHE A 391 7.14 10.04 38.28
CA PHE A 391 6.96 8.86 39.13
C PHE A 391 5.66 8.11 38.78
N LEU A 392 4.58 8.84 38.52
CA LEU A 392 3.29 8.28 38.08
C LEU A 392 3.37 7.48 36.77
N TYR A 393 4.22 7.88 35.81
CA TYR A 393 4.43 7.12 34.57
C TYR A 393 5.47 5.99 34.72
N ALA A 394 6.49 6.17 35.54
CA ALA A 394 7.58 5.21 35.69
C ALA A 394 7.20 4.00 36.57
N LEU A 395 6.39 4.20 37.61
CA LEU A 395 5.96 3.15 38.53
C LEU A 395 5.23 1.98 37.84
N PRO A 396 4.18 2.20 37.02
CA PRO A 396 3.49 1.09 36.35
C PRO A 396 4.42 0.34 35.40
N LEU A 397 5.32 1.03 34.69
CA LEU A 397 6.30 0.40 33.81
C LEU A 397 7.27 -0.50 34.59
N ALA A 398 7.77 -0.01 35.74
CA ALA A 398 8.65 -0.79 36.61
C ALA A 398 7.95 -2.03 37.19
N LEU A 399 6.68 -1.90 37.59
CA LEU A 399 5.87 -3.02 38.06
C LEU A 399 5.63 -4.05 36.94
N CYS A 400 5.32 -3.61 35.71
CA CYS A 400 5.17 -4.51 34.57
C CYS A 400 6.47 -5.26 34.25
N ILE A 401 7.63 -4.59 34.30
CA ILE A 401 8.94 -5.23 34.09
C ILE A 401 9.23 -6.23 35.21
N GLY A 402 8.97 -5.83 36.47
CA GLY A 402 9.18 -6.69 37.65
C GLY A 402 8.33 -7.95 37.60
N PHE A 403 7.03 -7.81 37.30
CA PHE A 403 6.12 -8.94 37.10
C PHE A 403 6.54 -9.80 35.90
N GLY A 404 6.91 -9.14 34.80
CA GLY A 404 7.41 -9.78 33.59
C GLY A 404 8.60 -10.69 33.86
N TRP A 405 9.56 -10.20 34.64
CA TRP A 405 10.75 -10.95 35.03
C TRP A 405 10.46 -12.04 36.07
N TYR A 406 9.69 -11.74 37.12
CA TYR A 406 9.35 -12.69 38.18
C TYR A 406 8.65 -13.94 37.63
N ASP A 407 7.74 -13.75 36.67
CA ASP A 407 6.96 -14.84 36.08
C ASP A 407 7.70 -15.59 34.95
N TYR A 408 8.96 -15.23 34.65
CA TYR A 408 9.69 -15.74 33.48
C TYR A 408 10.30 -17.14 33.73
N PRO A 409 9.95 -18.17 32.92
CA PRO A 409 10.19 -19.58 33.29
C PRO A 409 11.62 -20.09 33.09
N THR A 410 12.34 -19.61 32.07
CA THR A 410 13.69 -20.13 31.71
C THR A 410 14.68 -18.99 31.60
N LEU A 411 15.97 -19.21 31.90
CA LEU A 411 17.02 -18.19 31.67
C LEU A 411 16.72 -16.80 32.30
N SER A 412 15.93 -16.74 33.38
CA SER A 412 15.45 -15.49 33.98
C SER A 412 16.59 -14.58 34.47
N LEU A 413 17.70 -15.16 34.95
CA LEU A 413 18.91 -14.43 35.33
C LEU A 413 19.61 -13.79 34.11
N LEU A 414 19.71 -14.52 32.99
CA LEU A 414 20.32 -14.01 31.77
C LEU A 414 19.48 -12.88 31.17
N LEU A 415 18.15 -13.04 31.18
CA LEU A 415 17.23 -11.99 30.76
C LEU A 415 17.34 -10.74 31.63
N ALA A 416 17.38 -10.89 32.97
CA ALA A 416 17.58 -9.76 33.88
C ALA A 416 18.91 -9.05 33.63
N LEU A 417 20.01 -9.80 33.44
CA LEU A 417 21.31 -9.23 33.10
C LEU A 417 21.25 -8.47 31.77
N ALA A 418 20.61 -9.04 30.75
CA ALA A 418 20.45 -8.39 29.44
C ALA A 418 19.63 -7.09 29.54
N LEU A 419 18.51 -7.10 30.28
CA LEU A 419 17.69 -5.92 30.51
C LEU A 419 18.45 -4.83 31.30
N LEU A 420 19.25 -5.23 32.30
CA LEU A 420 20.09 -4.31 33.07
C LEU A 420 21.18 -3.68 32.20
N VAL A 421 21.91 -4.49 31.42
CA VAL A 421 22.92 -4.01 30.47
C VAL A 421 22.29 -3.06 29.46
N TYR A 422 21.13 -3.43 28.91
CA TYR A 422 20.39 -2.57 27.99
C TYR A 422 19.97 -1.25 28.64
N ALA A 423 19.45 -1.28 29.87
CA ALA A 423 19.08 -0.08 30.63
C ALA A 423 20.29 0.84 30.86
N ILE A 424 21.46 0.29 31.22
CA ILE A 424 22.72 1.04 31.39
C ILE A 424 23.17 1.66 30.07
N LEU A 425 23.14 0.91 28.97
CA LEU A 425 23.51 1.40 27.64
C LEU A 425 22.58 2.51 27.18
N LEU A 426 21.28 2.36 27.39
CA LEU A 426 20.28 3.38 27.05
C LEU A 426 20.40 4.62 27.96
N TRP A 427 20.77 4.42 29.23
CA TRP A 427 21.15 5.48 30.17
C TRP A 427 22.49 6.15 29.82
N ARG A 428 23.31 5.61 28.93
CA ARG A 428 24.48 6.32 28.38
C ARG A 428 24.15 6.96 27.04
N ARG A 429 23.51 6.24 26.13
CA ARG A 429 23.18 6.63 24.76
C ARG A 429 21.67 6.53 24.52
N PRO A 430 20.89 7.63 24.69
CA PRO A 430 19.44 7.60 24.58
C PRO A 430 18.91 7.12 23.24
N LEU A 431 19.61 7.40 22.12
CA LEU A 431 19.14 7.03 20.78
C LEU A 431 19.36 5.55 20.45
N LEU A 432 20.06 4.80 21.29
CA LEU A 432 20.45 3.41 21.00
C LEU A 432 19.23 2.50 20.82
N TRP A 433 18.08 2.82 21.42
CA TRP A 433 16.86 2.03 21.21
C TRP A 433 16.39 1.99 19.75
N LEU A 434 16.67 3.04 18.94
CA LEU A 434 16.39 3.06 17.50
C LEU A 434 17.25 2.06 16.73
N PHE A 435 18.35 1.61 17.33
CA PHE A 435 19.15 0.51 16.82
C PHE A 435 18.67 -0.83 17.43
N VAL A 436 18.51 -0.91 18.76
CA VAL A 436 18.26 -2.17 19.46
C VAL A 436 16.86 -2.73 19.19
N ILE A 437 15.81 -1.90 19.23
CA ILE A 437 14.43 -2.40 19.06
C ILE A 437 14.20 -3.01 17.67
N PRO A 438 14.55 -2.36 16.54
CA PRO A 438 14.37 -2.97 15.22
C PRO A 438 15.34 -4.14 14.94
N LEU A 439 16.49 -4.18 15.62
CA LEU A 439 17.44 -5.29 15.57
C LEU A 439 16.88 -6.53 16.28
N LEU A 440 16.25 -6.35 17.43
CA LEU A 440 15.71 -7.46 18.23
C LEU A 440 14.37 -7.97 17.70
N SER A 441 13.63 -7.18 16.93
CA SER A 441 12.29 -7.57 16.48
C SER A 441 12.21 -8.90 15.70
N PRO A 442 13.17 -9.28 14.83
CA PRO A 442 13.20 -10.59 14.21
C PRO A 442 14.09 -11.61 14.94
N LEU A 443 14.72 -11.28 16.08
CA LEU A 443 15.71 -12.16 16.73
C LEU A 443 15.27 -12.66 18.09
N LEU A 444 14.61 -11.80 18.87
CA LEU A 444 14.26 -12.09 20.25
C LEU A 444 12.84 -12.64 20.33
N ASP A 445 12.75 -13.96 20.19
CA ASP A 445 11.51 -14.71 20.36
C ASP A 445 11.79 -16.05 21.02
N LEU A 446 11.64 -16.12 22.34
CA LEU A 446 11.86 -17.36 23.08
C LEU A 446 10.56 -18.10 23.37
N SER A 447 9.43 -17.70 22.76
CA SER A 447 8.11 -18.29 23.01
C SER A 447 8.06 -19.80 22.71
N GLN A 448 8.89 -20.31 21.78
CA GLN A 448 9.02 -21.75 21.53
C GLN A 448 9.64 -22.54 22.71
N HIS A 449 10.35 -21.86 23.61
CA HIS A 449 10.98 -22.45 24.81
C HIS A 449 10.18 -22.14 26.07
N THR A 450 9.60 -20.94 26.15
CA THR A 450 8.94 -20.42 27.35
C THR A 450 7.43 -20.67 27.34
N GLY A 451 6.81 -20.86 26.17
CA GLY A 451 5.35 -20.88 26.00
C GLY A 451 4.67 -19.53 26.22
N ARG A 452 5.45 -18.44 26.37
CA ARG A 452 4.95 -17.14 26.85
C ARG A 452 4.66 -16.20 25.68
N LEU A 453 3.42 -15.72 25.59
CA LEU A 453 2.96 -14.91 24.46
C LEU A 453 2.36 -13.56 24.87
N LEU A 454 1.79 -13.48 26.08
CA LEU A 454 1.11 -12.30 26.60
C LEU A 454 2.08 -11.12 26.76
N LEU A 455 3.17 -11.36 27.48
CA LEU A 455 4.28 -10.44 27.70
C LEU A 455 5.57 -11.20 27.44
N ASP A 456 6.13 -11.06 26.24
CA ASP A 456 7.33 -11.78 25.82
C ASP A 456 8.62 -11.01 26.19
N GLU A 457 9.77 -11.57 25.83
CA GLU A 457 11.06 -10.96 26.17
C GLU A 457 11.25 -9.63 25.46
N PHE A 458 10.78 -9.54 24.22
CA PHE A 458 10.88 -8.34 23.40
C PHE A 458 10.05 -7.19 23.99
N ASP A 459 8.85 -7.47 24.51
CA ASP A 459 8.01 -6.50 25.22
C ASP A 459 8.75 -5.88 26.41
N LEU A 460 9.56 -6.66 27.14
CA LEU A 460 10.35 -6.14 28.27
C LEU A 460 11.42 -5.14 27.81
N PHE A 461 12.04 -5.34 26.64
CA PHE A 461 12.96 -4.36 26.07
C PHE A 461 12.25 -3.06 25.67
N VAL A 462 11.02 -3.15 25.13
CA VAL A 462 10.19 -1.96 24.86
C VAL A 462 9.84 -1.24 26.18
N LEU A 463 9.42 -1.97 27.21
CA LEU A 463 9.09 -1.40 28.52
C LEU A 463 10.31 -0.73 29.18
N VAL A 464 11.49 -1.35 29.14
CA VAL A 464 12.74 -0.73 29.63
C VAL A 464 13.06 0.54 28.83
N THR A 465 12.81 0.53 27.52
CA THR A 465 12.98 1.72 26.67
C THR A 465 12.09 2.86 27.13
N LEU A 466 10.81 2.59 27.39
CA LEU A 466 9.84 3.57 27.89
C LEU A 466 10.23 4.06 29.29
N LEU A 467 10.61 3.15 30.20
CA LEU A 467 11.01 3.46 31.57
C LEU A 467 12.23 4.39 31.59
N VAL A 468 13.34 4.00 30.97
CA VAL A 468 14.57 4.81 30.93
C VAL A 468 14.32 6.14 30.23
N SER A 469 13.53 6.16 29.15
CA SER A 469 13.20 7.39 28.42
C SER A 469 12.35 8.35 29.26
N SER A 470 11.39 7.84 30.03
CA SER A 470 10.56 8.65 30.93
C SER A 470 11.37 9.33 32.04
N LEU A 471 12.43 8.67 32.52
CA LEU A 471 13.30 9.18 33.58
C LEU A 471 14.37 10.15 33.06
N ARG A 472 14.96 9.87 31.89
CA ARG A 472 16.13 10.59 31.36
C ARG A 472 15.79 11.54 30.21
N VAL A 473 15.05 11.06 29.22
CA VAL A 473 14.89 11.70 27.89
C VAL A 473 13.78 12.77 27.89
N VAL A 474 12.82 12.67 28.80
CA VAL A 474 11.73 13.67 28.98
C VAL A 474 12.25 15.09 29.21
N ARG A 475 13.50 15.27 29.63
CA ARG A 475 14.15 16.58 29.82
C ARG A 475 14.46 17.31 28.51
N GLN A 476 14.56 16.60 27.38
CA GLN A 476 14.87 17.20 26.08
C GLN A 476 13.63 17.87 25.47
N PRO A 477 13.75 18.99 24.74
CA PRO A 477 12.60 19.58 24.07
C PRO A 477 12.03 18.63 23.01
N SER A 478 10.70 18.63 22.83
CA SER A 478 10.07 17.80 21.80
C SER A 478 10.19 18.45 20.43
N LEU A 479 10.47 17.65 19.40
CA LEU A 479 10.28 18.00 18.00
C LEU A 479 8.86 18.51 17.75
N ASN A 480 8.78 19.54 16.91
CA ASN A 480 7.52 20.05 16.41
C ASN A 480 6.83 19.01 15.53
N TRP A 481 5.50 19.05 15.51
CA TRP A 481 4.74 18.20 14.60
C TRP A 481 5.02 18.60 13.14
N PRO A 482 5.34 17.64 12.26
CA PRO A 482 5.66 17.92 10.86
C PRO A 482 4.42 18.41 10.09
N SER A 483 3.23 18.02 10.54
CA SER A 483 1.94 18.47 10.04
C SER A 483 0.89 18.39 11.16
N PRO A 484 -0.20 19.19 11.09
CA PRO A 484 -1.33 19.04 12.01
C PRO A 484 -2.10 17.72 11.79
N LEU A 485 -1.91 17.07 10.64
CA LEU A 485 -2.55 15.79 10.32
C LEU A 485 -1.99 14.64 11.16
N LEU A 486 -0.69 14.62 11.44
CA LEU A 486 -0.07 13.50 12.18
C LEU A 486 -0.65 13.33 13.61
N PRO A 487 -0.81 14.39 14.43
CA PRO A 487 -1.51 14.29 15.72
C PRO A 487 -2.94 13.75 15.60
N LEU A 488 -3.68 14.16 14.58
CA LEU A 488 -5.04 13.66 14.33
C LEU A 488 -5.03 12.16 14.03
N VAL A 489 -4.11 11.69 13.17
CA VAL A 489 -3.94 10.27 12.86
C VAL A 489 -3.56 9.48 14.11
N LEU A 490 -2.67 9.99 14.95
CA LEU A 490 -2.30 9.35 16.21
C LEU A 490 -3.49 9.27 17.18
N GLY A 491 -4.30 10.33 17.27
CA GLY A 491 -5.53 10.33 18.06
C GLY A 491 -6.54 9.30 17.55
N LEU A 492 -6.69 9.18 16.23
CA LEU A 492 -7.55 8.18 15.59
C LEU A 492 -7.05 6.75 15.85
N LEU A 493 -5.73 6.51 15.78
CA LEU A 493 -5.14 5.20 16.09
C LEU A 493 -5.31 4.84 17.57
N TRP A 494 -5.15 5.79 18.50
CA TRP A 494 -5.45 5.57 19.91
C TRP A 494 -6.92 5.22 20.14
N PHE A 495 -7.83 5.97 19.52
CA PHE A 495 -9.26 5.72 19.62
C PHE A 495 -9.64 4.35 19.04
N SER A 496 -9.15 4.05 17.83
CA SER A 496 -9.36 2.76 17.18
C SER A 496 -8.81 1.60 18.01
N TRP A 497 -7.63 1.76 18.59
CA TRP A 497 -7.05 0.75 19.49
C TRP A 497 -7.91 0.51 20.73
N LEU A 498 -8.37 1.58 21.40
CA LEU A 498 -9.24 1.46 22.58
C LEU A 498 -10.53 0.72 22.27
N VAL A 499 -11.17 1.06 21.14
CA VAL A 499 -12.43 0.46 20.72
C VAL A 499 -12.26 -1.00 20.26
N ALA A 500 -11.10 -1.37 19.71
CA ALA A 500 -10.84 -2.75 19.28
C ALA A 500 -10.41 -3.69 20.43
N VAL A 501 -9.92 -3.14 21.55
CA VAL A 501 -9.42 -3.91 22.71
C VAL A 501 -10.38 -3.92 23.90
N LEU A 502 -11.02 -2.80 24.23
CA LEU A 502 -11.83 -2.72 25.47
C LEU A 502 -13.09 -3.60 25.43
N PRO A 503 -13.91 -3.58 24.36
CA PRO A 503 -15.12 -4.41 24.31
C PRO A 503 -14.81 -5.91 24.30
N THR A 504 -13.71 -6.30 23.67
CA THR A 504 -13.27 -7.70 23.57
C THR A 504 -12.72 -8.23 24.89
N LEU A 505 -12.03 -7.39 25.67
CA LEU A 505 -11.56 -7.76 27.02
C LEU A 505 -12.64 -7.58 28.10
N TRP A 506 -13.75 -6.87 27.83
CA TRP A 506 -14.81 -6.63 28.80
C TRP A 506 -15.38 -7.89 29.48
N PRO A 507 -15.65 -9.00 28.75
CA PRO A 507 -16.16 -10.24 29.36
C PRO A 507 -15.22 -10.86 30.41
N LEU A 508 -13.91 -10.58 30.35
CA LEU A 508 -12.94 -11.07 31.34
C LEU A 508 -13.17 -10.46 32.73
N LEU A 509 -13.81 -9.28 32.80
CA LEU A 509 -14.15 -8.65 34.07
C LEU A 509 -15.34 -9.34 34.74
N SER A 510 -16.32 -9.82 33.97
CA SER A 510 -17.53 -10.47 34.46
C SER A 510 -17.38 -11.98 34.69
N GLU A 511 -16.60 -12.68 33.88
CA GLU A 511 -16.51 -14.14 33.91
C GLU A 511 -15.11 -14.64 34.25
N ALA A 512 -14.93 -15.22 35.43
CA ALA A 512 -13.64 -15.75 35.88
C ALA A 512 -13.10 -16.89 34.99
N ASN A 513 -13.97 -17.70 34.40
CA ASN A 513 -13.59 -18.82 33.54
C ASN A 513 -12.95 -18.38 32.22
N LEU A 514 -13.30 -17.18 31.71
CA LEU A 514 -12.71 -16.64 30.47
C LEU A 514 -11.29 -16.12 30.67
N ARG A 515 -10.84 -15.94 31.93
CA ARG A 515 -9.46 -15.53 32.27
C ARG A 515 -8.45 -16.65 32.09
N GLN A 516 -8.91 -17.89 32.03
CA GLN A 516 -8.03 -19.04 31.85
C GLN A 516 -7.49 -19.10 30.40
N PRO A 517 -6.21 -19.44 30.21
CA PRO A 517 -5.64 -19.59 28.88
C PRO A 517 -6.37 -20.66 28.04
N GLY A 518 -6.56 -20.37 26.76
CA GLY A 518 -7.19 -21.26 25.80
C GLY A 518 -6.77 -20.88 24.39
N SER A 519 -7.04 -21.76 23.42
CA SER A 519 -6.70 -21.49 22.02
C SER A 519 -7.57 -20.39 21.40
N HIS A 520 -8.77 -20.12 21.95
CA HIS A 520 -9.71 -19.09 21.47
C HIS A 520 -10.10 -18.15 22.64
N SER A 521 -9.11 -17.57 23.31
CA SER A 521 -9.34 -16.70 24.47
C SER A 521 -9.59 -15.24 24.04
N PRO A 522 -10.50 -14.50 24.72
CA PRO A 522 -10.64 -13.06 24.52
C PRO A 522 -9.34 -12.27 24.75
N ILE A 523 -8.38 -12.84 25.51
CA ILE A 523 -7.07 -12.25 25.77
C ILE A 523 -6.24 -12.08 24.49
N GLU A 524 -6.56 -12.79 23.40
CA GLU A 524 -5.92 -12.61 22.08
C GLU A 524 -6.04 -11.16 21.58
N ALA A 525 -7.06 -10.40 21.98
CA ALA A 525 -7.17 -8.98 21.68
C ALA A 525 -5.99 -8.16 22.20
N TRP A 526 -5.49 -8.48 23.38
CA TRP A 526 -4.26 -7.89 23.91
C TRP A 526 -3.02 -8.39 23.16
N MET A 527 -2.94 -9.70 22.90
CA MET A 527 -1.77 -10.33 22.25
C MET A 527 -1.50 -9.77 20.86
N VAL A 528 -2.54 -9.47 20.09
CA VAL A 528 -2.44 -8.81 18.78
C VAL A 528 -2.30 -7.30 18.95
N GLY A 529 -3.19 -6.67 19.74
CA GLY A 529 -3.28 -5.22 19.86
C GLY A 529 -2.05 -4.54 20.47
N LYS A 530 -1.24 -5.24 21.28
CA LYS A 530 -0.06 -4.65 21.93
C LYS A 530 0.98 -4.11 20.95
N GLY A 531 1.05 -4.63 19.72
CA GLY A 531 1.98 -4.15 18.70
C GLY A 531 1.78 -2.67 18.34
N LEU A 532 0.53 -2.28 18.06
CA LEU A 532 0.17 -0.88 17.83
C LEU A 532 0.33 -0.04 19.11
N LEU A 533 -0.04 -0.59 20.27
CA LEU A 533 0.14 0.10 21.56
C LEU A 533 1.59 0.49 21.81
N TRP A 534 2.52 -0.45 21.63
CA TRP A 534 3.96 -0.23 21.80
C TRP A 534 4.49 0.83 20.84
N ALA A 535 4.04 0.82 19.58
CA ALA A 535 4.41 1.84 18.61
C ALA A 535 3.93 3.24 19.06
N LEU A 536 2.67 3.34 19.51
CA LEU A 536 2.07 4.59 19.99
C LEU A 536 2.76 5.13 21.24
N LEU A 537 3.09 4.27 22.21
CA LEU A 537 3.81 4.64 23.42
C LEU A 537 5.24 5.11 23.17
N LEU A 538 5.86 4.67 22.07
CA LEU A 538 7.20 5.13 21.65
C LEU A 538 7.18 6.48 20.91
N VAL A 539 6.02 6.97 20.43
CA VAL A 539 5.91 8.27 19.73
C VAL A 539 6.47 9.44 20.56
N PRO A 540 6.11 9.61 21.85
CA PRO A 540 6.71 10.64 22.69
C PRO A 540 8.24 10.52 22.80
N VAL A 541 8.79 9.31 22.77
CA VAL A 541 10.24 9.08 22.83
C VAL A 541 10.91 9.51 21.52
N ILE A 542 10.37 9.14 20.36
CA ILE A 542 10.87 9.58 19.03
C ILE A 542 10.91 11.10 18.96
N ARG A 543 9.86 11.77 19.44
CA ARG A 543 9.76 13.23 19.44
C ARG A 543 10.82 13.91 20.28
N ARG A 544 11.50 13.22 21.21
CA ARG A 544 12.57 13.83 22.02
C ARG A 544 13.94 13.78 21.34
N THR A 545 14.03 13.24 20.12
CA THR A 545 15.27 13.25 19.32
C THR A 545 15.70 14.69 19.02
N GLY A 546 16.93 15.07 19.38
CA GLY A 546 17.49 16.38 19.07
C GLY A 546 17.59 16.64 17.56
N GLY A 547 17.48 17.91 17.13
CA GLY A 547 17.57 18.27 15.72
C GLY A 547 18.93 17.93 15.08
N ASP A 548 20.00 18.03 15.86
CA ASP A 548 21.37 17.62 15.55
C ASP A 548 21.53 16.09 15.44
N GLN A 549 20.64 15.33 16.05
CA GLN A 549 20.70 13.88 16.17
C GLN A 549 19.89 13.14 15.10
N LEU A 550 19.13 13.86 14.26
CA LEU A 550 18.23 13.27 13.26
C LEU A 550 18.93 12.33 12.29
N GLU A 551 20.11 12.70 11.79
CA GLU A 551 20.89 11.86 10.87
C GLU A 551 21.38 10.58 11.56
N THR A 552 21.85 10.70 12.81
CA THR A 552 22.28 9.55 13.61
C THR A 552 21.11 8.59 13.87
N ALA A 553 19.94 9.13 14.21
CA ALA A 553 18.72 8.36 14.42
C ALA A 553 18.30 7.58 13.17
N ARG A 554 18.31 8.21 12.00
CA ARG A 554 18.01 7.54 10.71
C ARG A 554 19.03 6.46 10.38
N ASN A 555 20.32 6.73 10.61
CA ASN A 555 21.38 5.75 10.41
C ASN A 555 21.22 4.53 11.33
N TYR A 556 20.87 4.72 12.61
CA TYR A 556 20.60 3.62 13.52
C TYR A 556 19.47 2.71 13.05
N ILE A 557 18.39 3.27 12.49
CA ILE A 557 17.29 2.49 11.92
C ILE A 557 17.77 1.65 10.73
N LEU A 558 18.51 2.25 9.78
CA LEU A 558 18.96 1.50 8.60
C LEU A 558 19.96 0.40 8.97
N TRP A 559 20.89 0.70 9.88
CA TRP A 559 21.86 -0.27 10.35
C TRP A 559 21.23 -1.39 11.17
N SER A 560 20.20 -1.10 11.97
CA SER A 560 19.51 -2.14 12.75
C SER A 560 18.70 -3.08 11.89
N LEU A 561 17.98 -2.55 10.89
CA LEU A 561 17.29 -3.39 9.90
C LEU A 561 18.29 -4.25 9.11
N SER A 562 19.44 -3.69 8.71
CA SER A 562 20.47 -4.43 7.98
C SER A 562 21.12 -5.54 8.82
N ALA A 563 21.47 -5.23 10.07
CA ALA A 563 22.06 -6.18 11.00
C ALA A 563 21.05 -7.26 11.44
N GLY A 564 19.80 -6.86 11.70
CA GLY A 564 18.70 -7.78 12.02
C GLY A 564 18.43 -8.75 10.88
N LEU A 565 18.39 -8.26 9.64
CA LEU A 565 18.27 -9.10 8.45
C LEU A 565 19.44 -10.07 8.33
N PHE A 566 20.69 -9.60 8.45
CA PHE A 566 21.85 -10.48 8.36
C PHE A 566 21.80 -11.59 9.42
N LEU A 567 21.55 -11.25 10.69
CA LEU A 567 21.49 -12.24 11.77
C LEU A 567 20.31 -13.22 11.58
N LEU A 568 19.14 -12.74 11.15
CA LEU A 568 18.01 -13.60 10.80
C LEU A 568 18.38 -14.58 9.68
N THR A 569 19.11 -14.14 8.65
CA THR A 569 19.52 -15.04 7.56
C THR A 569 20.47 -16.14 8.02
N LEU A 570 21.33 -15.87 9.02
CA LEU A 570 22.18 -16.89 9.62
C LEU A 570 21.35 -17.94 10.37
N VAL A 571 20.31 -17.51 11.09
CA VAL A 571 19.37 -18.43 11.75
C VAL A 571 18.65 -19.30 10.72
N VAL A 572 18.17 -18.70 9.62
CA VAL A 572 17.49 -19.42 8.52
C VAL A 572 18.41 -20.46 7.87
N ILE A 573 19.69 -20.12 7.66
CA ILE A 573 20.69 -21.04 7.10
C ILE A 573 20.92 -22.20 8.05
N ALA A 574 21.08 -21.92 9.35
CA ALA A 574 21.27 -22.95 10.36
C ALA A 574 20.05 -23.89 10.44
N GLU A 575 18.83 -23.34 10.51
CA GLU A 575 17.57 -24.10 10.50
C GLU A 575 17.50 -25.02 9.27
N ARG A 576 17.71 -24.48 8.07
CA ARG A 576 17.60 -25.25 6.84
C ARG A 576 18.70 -26.31 6.71
N TYR A 577 19.93 -25.99 7.09
CA TYR A 577 21.04 -26.95 7.11
C TYR A 577 20.74 -28.14 8.01
N VAL A 578 20.22 -27.87 9.21
CA VAL A 578 19.94 -28.90 10.22
C VAL A 578 18.83 -29.85 9.78
N PHE A 579 17.77 -29.37 9.13
CA PHE A 579 16.61 -30.21 8.79
C PHE A 579 16.68 -30.89 7.42
N VAL A 580 17.04 -30.16 6.35
CA VAL A 580 16.90 -30.66 4.97
C VAL A 580 18.18 -30.51 4.13
N GLY A 581 19.12 -29.67 4.58
CA GLY A 581 20.32 -29.28 3.83
C GLY A 581 20.09 -28.04 2.96
N LEU A 582 21.19 -27.36 2.59
CA LEU A 582 21.14 -26.05 1.92
C LEU A 582 20.76 -26.12 0.43
N SER A 583 20.97 -27.25 -0.23
CA SER A 583 20.79 -27.42 -1.68
C SER A 583 19.50 -28.15 -2.08
N ASN A 584 18.74 -28.68 -1.13
CA ASN A 584 17.53 -29.45 -1.42
C ASN A 584 16.29 -28.54 -1.54
N PHE A 585 15.90 -28.24 -2.78
CA PHE A 585 14.76 -27.37 -3.10
C PHE A 585 13.49 -28.13 -3.50
N ASP A 586 13.53 -29.47 -3.53
CA ASP A 586 12.37 -30.30 -3.87
C ASP A 586 11.50 -30.59 -2.63
N ASN A 587 12.07 -30.47 -1.44
CA ASN A 587 11.34 -30.63 -0.19
C ASN A 587 10.41 -29.43 0.11
N VAL A 588 9.24 -29.71 0.66
CA VAL A 588 8.19 -28.73 0.99
C VAL A 588 8.53 -27.91 2.25
N PHE A 589 9.61 -28.22 2.97
CA PHE A 589 10.02 -27.52 4.19
C PHE A 589 10.22 -26.01 3.99
N ARG A 590 9.40 -25.22 4.68
CA ARG A 590 9.45 -23.75 4.69
C ARG A 590 10.05 -23.30 6.02
N VAL A 591 11.11 -22.51 5.94
CA VAL A 591 11.81 -21.98 7.13
C VAL A 591 10.92 -21.00 7.91
N THR A 592 11.02 -21.03 9.23
CA THR A 592 10.30 -20.09 10.12
C THR A 592 11.24 -19.14 10.87
N GLY A 593 12.55 -19.44 10.90
CA GLY A 593 13.52 -18.71 11.69
C GLY A 593 13.13 -18.69 13.16
N THR A 594 13.28 -17.52 13.78
CA THR A 594 12.89 -17.26 15.17
C THR A 594 11.39 -16.97 15.34
N PHE A 595 10.60 -16.88 14.26
CA PHE A 595 9.22 -16.40 14.33
C PHE A 595 8.26 -17.45 14.90
N SER A 596 8.14 -17.54 16.23
CA SER A 596 7.16 -18.40 16.90
C SER A 596 5.71 -18.01 16.58
N SER A 597 5.48 -16.76 16.17
CA SER A 597 4.17 -16.30 15.69
C SER A 597 3.71 -17.05 14.45
N MET A 598 4.60 -17.74 13.72
CA MET A 598 4.23 -18.60 12.61
C MET A 598 3.65 -19.96 13.02
N ARG A 599 3.43 -20.20 14.31
CA ARG A 599 2.83 -21.43 14.88
C ARG A 599 1.42 -21.75 14.37
N THR A 600 0.69 -20.77 13.84
CA THR A 600 -0.63 -20.92 13.22
C THR A 600 -0.60 -20.55 11.74
N GLY A 601 0.59 -20.42 11.14
CA GLY A 601 0.78 -19.97 9.76
C GLY A 601 1.18 -18.49 9.65
N GLY A 602 0.88 -17.85 8.52
CA GLY A 602 1.22 -16.45 8.26
C GLY A 602 2.56 -16.22 7.54
N ALA A 603 2.81 -14.96 7.17
CA ALA A 603 3.86 -14.53 6.25
C ALA A 603 4.86 -13.54 6.90
N TYR A 604 5.17 -13.71 8.18
CA TYR A 604 5.88 -12.69 8.97
C TYR A 604 7.39 -12.61 8.68
N ILE A 605 8.04 -13.76 8.48
CA ILE A 605 9.48 -13.82 8.15
C ILE A 605 9.79 -13.12 6.83
N GLU A 606 9.01 -13.43 5.79
CA GLU A 606 9.13 -12.81 4.46
C GLU A 606 8.75 -11.33 4.48
N ALA A 607 7.73 -10.92 5.26
CA ALA A 607 7.42 -9.51 5.48
C ALA A 607 8.60 -8.74 6.07
N TYR A 608 9.28 -9.30 7.08
CA TYR A 608 10.48 -8.68 7.66
C TYR A 608 11.63 -8.61 6.65
N ILE A 609 11.93 -9.71 5.95
CA ILE A 609 13.01 -9.74 4.95
C ILE A 609 12.75 -8.70 3.87
N ALA A 610 11.54 -8.66 3.30
CA ALA A 610 11.14 -7.70 2.28
C ALA A 610 11.27 -6.25 2.76
N PHE A 611 10.87 -5.95 4.00
CA PHE A 611 10.95 -4.62 4.58
C PHE A 611 12.41 -4.19 4.88
N ALA A 612 13.24 -5.07 5.42
CA ALA A 612 14.61 -4.75 5.81
C ALA A 612 15.60 -4.72 4.63
N PHE A 613 15.31 -5.45 3.55
CA PHE A 613 16.23 -5.61 2.41
C PHE A 613 16.63 -4.29 1.73
N PRO A 614 15.74 -3.31 1.47
CA PRO A 614 16.13 -2.01 0.93
C PRO A 614 17.13 -1.24 1.80
N ALA A 615 17.03 -1.35 3.13
CA ALA A 615 17.98 -0.74 4.05
C ALA A 615 19.37 -1.39 3.90
N LEU A 616 19.43 -2.72 3.82
CA LEU A 616 20.68 -3.47 3.59
C LEU A 616 21.37 -3.05 2.29
N LEU A 617 20.61 -2.87 1.21
CA LEU A 617 21.16 -2.40 -0.07
C LEU A 617 21.79 -1.02 0.06
N VAL A 618 21.06 -0.06 0.63
CA VAL A 618 21.57 1.32 0.77
C VAL A 618 22.77 1.39 1.71
N VAL A 619 22.74 0.67 2.85
CA VAL A 619 23.86 0.58 3.79
C VAL A 619 25.09 -0.01 3.09
N THR A 620 24.94 -1.09 2.34
CA THR A 620 26.05 -1.77 1.63
C THR A 620 26.64 -0.90 0.53
N LEU A 621 25.79 -0.29 -0.30
CA LEU A 621 26.23 0.56 -1.41
C LEU A 621 26.90 1.85 -0.91
N GLY A 622 26.51 2.35 0.26
CA GLY A 622 27.11 3.50 0.92
C GLY A 622 28.47 3.23 1.58
N GLN A 623 28.90 1.97 1.71
CA GLN A 623 30.16 1.66 2.39
C GLN A 623 31.40 2.02 1.57
N ARG A 624 32.34 2.71 2.23
CA ARG A 624 33.69 2.96 1.70
C ARG A 624 34.70 1.88 2.08
N ARG A 625 34.51 1.21 3.22
CA ARG A 625 35.40 0.16 3.71
C ARG A 625 35.13 -1.15 2.96
N TRP A 626 36.16 -1.71 2.33
CA TRP A 626 36.03 -2.91 1.49
C TRP A 626 35.49 -4.11 2.28
N LEU A 627 35.94 -4.31 3.53
CA LEU A 627 35.46 -5.40 4.40
C LEU A 627 33.96 -5.31 4.67
N LEU A 628 33.46 -4.13 5.08
CA LEU A 628 32.04 -3.93 5.35
C LEU A 628 31.20 -4.04 4.07
N LYS A 629 31.76 -3.60 2.94
CA LYS A 629 31.11 -3.76 1.64
C LYS A 629 31.03 -5.24 1.22
N ALA A 630 32.10 -6.00 1.40
CA ALA A 630 32.12 -7.44 1.11
C ALA A 630 31.14 -8.19 2.03
N LEU A 631 31.13 -7.89 3.33
CA LEU A 631 30.18 -8.46 4.27
C LEU A 631 28.73 -8.10 3.93
N GLY A 632 28.48 -6.86 3.50
CA GLY A 632 27.16 -6.44 3.01
C GLY A 632 26.75 -7.17 1.73
N LEU A 633 27.67 -7.42 0.79
CA LEU A 633 27.39 -8.22 -0.41
C LEU A 633 27.04 -9.68 -0.06
N VAL A 634 27.79 -10.28 0.88
CA VAL A 634 27.46 -11.61 1.41
C VAL A 634 26.07 -11.59 2.05
N ALA A 635 25.77 -10.61 2.90
CA ALA A 635 24.46 -10.46 3.53
C ALA A 635 23.32 -10.33 2.52
N ILE A 636 23.53 -9.63 1.38
CA ILE A 636 22.54 -9.54 0.30
C ILE A 636 22.27 -10.92 -0.32
N VAL A 637 23.32 -11.69 -0.62
CA VAL A 637 23.18 -13.05 -1.17
C VAL A 637 22.45 -13.96 -0.19
N LEU A 638 22.80 -13.90 1.10
CA LEU A 638 22.13 -14.68 2.14
C LEU A 638 20.67 -14.26 2.33
N ALA A 639 20.34 -12.97 2.23
CA ALA A 639 18.97 -12.47 2.29
C ALA A 639 18.12 -12.93 1.10
N VAL A 640 18.69 -12.94 -0.12
CA VAL A 640 18.04 -13.49 -1.31
C VAL A 640 17.76 -14.97 -1.13
N TYR A 641 18.76 -15.74 -0.65
CA TYR A 641 18.58 -17.15 -0.35
C TYR A 641 17.51 -17.38 0.73
N ALA A 642 17.54 -16.62 1.84
CA ALA A 642 16.58 -16.73 2.92
C ALA A 642 15.15 -16.47 2.44
N MET A 643 14.94 -15.42 1.62
CA MET A 643 13.66 -15.19 0.97
C MET A 643 13.28 -16.36 0.06
N PHE A 644 14.22 -16.86 -0.74
CA PHE A 644 13.96 -17.97 -1.66
C PHE A 644 13.40 -19.21 -0.95
N VAL A 645 13.97 -19.57 0.19
CA VAL A 645 13.59 -20.77 0.95
C VAL A 645 12.32 -20.61 1.81
N THR A 646 11.69 -19.42 1.82
CA THR A 646 10.32 -19.27 2.35
C THR A 646 9.26 -19.78 1.36
N PHE A 647 9.63 -20.03 0.09
CA PHE A 647 8.73 -20.44 -0.98
C PHE A 647 7.54 -19.49 -1.19
N SER A 648 7.70 -18.20 -0.89
CA SER A 648 6.66 -17.18 -1.04
C SER A 648 6.76 -16.40 -2.34
N ARG A 649 5.79 -16.61 -3.23
CA ARG A 649 5.65 -15.91 -4.52
C ARG A 649 5.64 -14.39 -4.34
N VAL A 650 4.89 -13.91 -3.34
CA VAL A 650 4.74 -12.47 -3.07
C VAL A 650 6.00 -11.90 -2.42
N GLY A 651 6.66 -12.68 -1.55
CA GLY A 651 7.96 -12.31 -1.00
C GLY A 651 9.00 -12.06 -2.08
N TYR A 652 9.04 -12.89 -3.13
CA TYR A 652 9.94 -12.71 -4.27
C TYR A 652 9.70 -11.39 -5.02
N VAL A 653 8.43 -11.10 -5.31
CA VAL A 653 8.03 -9.85 -5.98
C VAL A 653 8.39 -8.64 -5.12
N ALA A 654 8.11 -8.70 -3.81
CA ALA A 654 8.42 -7.64 -2.86
C ALA A 654 9.93 -7.35 -2.79
N LEU A 655 10.77 -8.40 -2.76
CA LEU A 655 12.22 -8.28 -2.75
C LEU A 655 12.75 -7.66 -4.06
N ALA A 656 12.23 -8.11 -5.21
CA ALA A 656 12.58 -7.57 -6.51
C ALA A 656 12.19 -6.07 -6.65
N LEU A 657 10.99 -5.70 -6.21
CA LEU A 657 10.53 -4.31 -6.18
C LEU A 657 11.44 -3.44 -5.31
N GLY A 658 11.74 -3.89 -4.08
CA GLY A 658 12.65 -3.19 -3.17
C GLY A 658 14.02 -2.94 -3.80
N PHE A 659 14.57 -3.94 -4.50
CA PHE A 659 15.83 -3.84 -5.22
C PHE A 659 15.78 -2.83 -6.37
N VAL A 660 14.77 -2.92 -7.25
CA VAL A 660 14.58 -2.02 -8.40
C VAL A 660 14.43 -0.58 -7.95
N MET A 661 13.65 -0.33 -6.89
CA MET A 661 13.43 1.02 -6.37
C MET A 661 14.70 1.64 -5.78
N VAL A 662 15.49 0.87 -5.02
CA VAL A 662 16.80 1.32 -4.53
C VAL A 662 17.76 1.57 -5.69
N GLY A 663 17.80 0.68 -6.68
CA GLY A 663 18.61 0.85 -7.89
C GLY A 663 18.26 2.13 -8.66
N ALA A 664 16.96 2.39 -8.85
CA ALA A 664 16.47 3.61 -9.50
C ALA A 664 16.81 4.88 -8.70
N GLY A 665 16.68 4.84 -7.37
CA GLY A 665 17.10 5.94 -6.49
C GLY A 665 18.61 6.19 -6.56
N TRP A 666 19.41 5.14 -6.57
CA TRP A 666 20.86 5.21 -6.70
C TRP A 666 21.30 5.83 -8.03
N LEU A 667 20.63 5.47 -9.14
CA LEU A 667 20.89 6.04 -10.47
C LEU A 667 20.65 7.56 -10.53
N ARG A 668 19.71 8.10 -9.75
CA ARG A 668 19.46 9.55 -9.66
C ARG A 668 20.55 10.30 -8.90
N VAL A 669 21.10 9.70 -7.84
CA VAL A 669 22.20 10.27 -7.06
C VAL A 669 23.53 10.14 -7.81
N ALA A 670 23.67 9.10 -8.61
CA ALA A 670 24.80 8.79 -9.47
C ALA A 670 24.94 9.70 -10.71
N GLY A 671 24.44 10.93 -10.68
CA GLY A 671 24.60 11.92 -11.76
C GLY A 671 26.06 12.19 -12.15
N ARG A 672 27.02 11.86 -11.27
CA ARG A 672 28.48 12.02 -11.47
C ARG A 672 29.24 10.74 -11.85
N LEU A 673 28.55 9.60 -12.04
CA LEU A 673 29.18 8.34 -12.43
C LEU A 673 29.32 8.22 -13.96
N SER A 674 30.45 7.70 -14.43
CA SER A 674 30.69 7.45 -15.85
C SER A 674 29.67 6.46 -16.44
N VAL A 675 29.45 6.54 -17.75
CA VAL A 675 28.51 5.66 -18.48
C VAL A 675 28.80 4.18 -18.23
N LEU A 676 30.08 3.81 -18.06
CA LEU A 676 30.53 2.45 -17.74
C LEU A 676 30.05 1.97 -16.36
N LYS A 677 30.05 2.84 -15.34
CA LYS A 677 29.60 2.50 -13.98
C LYS A 677 28.08 2.44 -13.89
N LYS A 678 27.36 3.23 -14.69
CA LYS A 678 25.89 3.18 -14.81
C LYS A 678 25.44 1.89 -15.51
N THR A 679 26.12 1.50 -16.58
CA THR A 679 25.84 0.24 -17.31
C THR A 679 26.20 -0.98 -16.48
N ALA A 680 27.34 -1.00 -15.78
CA ALA A 680 27.69 -2.08 -14.86
C ALA A 680 26.70 -2.21 -13.67
N LEU A 681 26.20 -1.08 -13.15
CA LEU A 681 25.15 -1.10 -12.11
C LEU A 681 23.83 -1.65 -12.65
N LEU A 682 23.40 -1.21 -13.84
CA LEU A 682 22.20 -1.72 -14.52
C LEU A 682 22.31 -3.21 -14.86
N MET A 683 23.49 -3.65 -15.32
CA MET A 683 23.77 -5.05 -15.63
C MET A 683 23.84 -5.91 -14.35
N GLY A 684 24.43 -5.39 -13.27
CA GLY A 684 24.41 -6.04 -11.96
C GLY A 684 23.00 -6.10 -11.36
N VAL A 685 22.18 -5.08 -11.58
CA VAL A 685 20.76 -5.10 -11.22
C VAL A 685 20.01 -6.15 -12.02
N GLY A 686 20.21 -6.18 -13.34
CA GLY A 686 19.66 -7.22 -14.22
C GLY A 686 20.11 -8.62 -13.82
N LEU A 687 21.37 -8.80 -13.44
CA LEU A 687 21.93 -10.09 -13.02
C LEU A 687 21.34 -10.56 -11.69
N VAL A 688 21.14 -9.67 -10.70
CA VAL A 688 20.49 -10.02 -9.43
C VAL A 688 19.01 -10.34 -9.65
N VAL A 689 18.31 -9.55 -10.46
CA VAL A 689 16.92 -9.82 -10.85
C VAL A 689 16.82 -11.17 -11.57
N MET A 690 17.72 -11.47 -12.50
CA MET A 690 17.80 -12.76 -13.17
C MET A 690 18.18 -13.89 -12.20
N ALA A 691 19.10 -13.68 -11.27
CA ALA A 691 19.48 -14.69 -10.27
C ALA A 691 18.34 -14.99 -9.27
N VAL A 692 17.44 -14.03 -9.02
CA VAL A 692 16.20 -14.24 -8.27
C VAL A 692 15.15 -14.95 -9.13
N LEU A 693 15.05 -14.62 -10.43
CA LEU A 693 14.08 -15.17 -11.38
C LEU A 693 14.44 -16.57 -11.92
N ILE A 694 15.72 -16.94 -12.00
CA ILE A 694 16.17 -18.23 -12.53
C ILE A 694 15.65 -19.39 -11.66
N PRO A 695 15.79 -19.37 -10.33
CA PRO A 695 15.23 -20.42 -9.47
C PRO A 695 13.70 -20.52 -9.51
N LEU A 696 13.01 -19.39 -9.77
CA LEU A 696 11.56 -19.32 -10.03
C LEU A 696 11.16 -20.12 -11.29
N LEU A 697 12.07 -20.28 -12.26
CA LEU A 697 11.85 -20.98 -13.52
C LEU A 697 12.48 -22.39 -13.55
N SER A 698 13.33 -22.74 -12.59
CA SER A 698 14.17 -23.95 -12.65
C SER A 698 13.97 -24.97 -11.51
N SER A 699 13.02 -24.78 -10.59
CA SER A 699 12.83 -25.67 -9.42
C SER A 699 11.40 -26.20 -9.25
N GLY A 700 11.24 -27.48 -8.91
CA GLY A 700 9.97 -28.22 -9.00
C GLY A 700 8.86 -27.70 -8.08
N PHE A 701 9.10 -27.56 -6.77
CA PHE A 701 8.06 -27.10 -5.84
C PHE A 701 7.67 -25.62 -6.06
N ALA A 702 8.63 -24.75 -6.38
CA ALA A 702 8.35 -23.35 -6.71
C ALA A 702 7.54 -23.23 -8.01
N GLN A 703 7.91 -24.01 -9.04
CA GLN A 703 7.17 -24.08 -10.31
C GLN A 703 5.74 -24.61 -10.12
N TYR A 704 5.55 -25.65 -9.29
CA TYR A 704 4.23 -26.17 -8.94
C TYR A 704 3.32 -25.09 -8.34
N ARG A 705 3.87 -24.24 -7.44
CA ARG A 705 3.12 -23.13 -6.85
C ARG A 705 2.84 -21.99 -7.83
N LEU A 706 3.71 -21.72 -8.80
CA LEU A 706 3.45 -20.71 -9.84
C LEU A 706 2.38 -21.17 -10.83
N ALA A 707 2.42 -22.43 -11.25
CA ALA A 707 1.49 -22.99 -12.22
C ALA A 707 0.01 -22.94 -11.77
N ARG A 708 -0.24 -22.89 -10.45
CA ARG A 708 -1.59 -22.83 -9.84
C ARG A 708 -1.97 -21.44 -9.31
N SER A 709 -1.39 -20.36 -9.83
CA SER A 709 -1.69 -19.01 -9.34
C SER A 709 -3.13 -18.56 -9.60
N ALA A 710 -3.77 -19.04 -10.67
CA ALA A 710 -5.16 -18.68 -11.01
C ALA A 710 -6.17 -19.33 -10.04
N ASP A 711 -6.03 -20.63 -9.77
CA ASP A 711 -6.90 -21.37 -8.83
C ASP A 711 -6.78 -20.84 -7.38
N ASP A 712 -5.60 -20.34 -7.01
CA ASP A 712 -5.34 -19.76 -5.68
C ASP A 712 -6.06 -18.41 -5.47
N PHE A 713 -6.37 -17.66 -6.53
CA PHE A 713 -7.04 -16.35 -6.37
C PHE A 713 -8.53 -16.48 -6.06
N SER A 714 -9.25 -17.37 -6.74
CA SER A 714 -10.69 -17.60 -6.47
C SER A 714 -10.90 -18.15 -5.05
N PHE A 715 -10.04 -19.07 -4.61
CA PHE A 715 -10.02 -19.58 -3.24
C PHE A 715 -9.83 -18.46 -2.20
N ARG A 716 -8.87 -17.55 -2.44
CA ARG A 716 -8.63 -16.39 -1.56
C ARG A 716 -9.81 -15.43 -1.54
N LEU A 717 -10.42 -15.16 -2.69
CA LEU A 717 -11.58 -14.28 -2.74
C LEU A 717 -12.75 -14.84 -1.92
N HIS A 718 -12.99 -16.16 -1.99
CA HIS A 718 -13.98 -16.84 -1.15
C HIS A 718 -13.62 -16.71 0.34
N HIS A 719 -12.37 -16.98 0.72
CA HIS A 719 -11.87 -16.80 2.10
C HIS A 719 -12.11 -15.37 2.61
N TRP A 720 -11.83 -14.37 1.79
CA TRP A 720 -12.03 -12.96 2.13
C TRP A 720 -13.52 -12.61 2.30
N GLN A 721 -14.39 -13.14 1.44
CA GLN A 721 -15.83 -12.97 1.56
C GLN A 721 -16.36 -13.62 2.84
N GLN A 722 -15.89 -14.84 3.15
CA GLN A 722 -16.23 -15.55 4.38
C GLN A 722 -15.76 -14.75 5.61
N ALA A 723 -14.54 -14.22 5.61
CA ALA A 723 -14.03 -13.40 6.70
C ALA A 723 -14.88 -12.15 6.97
N VAL A 724 -15.37 -11.46 5.94
CA VAL A 724 -16.34 -10.35 6.10
C VAL A 724 -17.68 -10.86 6.64
N GLY A 725 -18.13 -12.02 6.16
CA GLY A 725 -19.37 -12.66 6.62
C GLY A 725 -19.37 -13.07 8.10
N LEU A 726 -18.18 -13.30 8.69
CA LEU A 726 -18.00 -13.57 10.12
C LEU A 726 -18.11 -12.33 11.01
N MET A 727 -18.20 -11.12 10.43
CA MET A 727 -18.47 -9.90 11.20
C MET A 727 -19.97 -9.76 11.44
N ASP A 728 -20.35 -9.24 12.62
CA ASP A 728 -21.74 -8.87 12.88
C ASP A 728 -22.26 -7.92 11.80
N GLY A 729 -23.47 -8.15 11.28
CA GLY A 729 -24.04 -7.36 10.17
C GLY A 729 -24.35 -5.89 10.48
N GLY A 730 -24.20 -5.46 11.74
CA GLY A 730 -24.50 -4.11 12.21
C GLY A 730 -23.63 -3.01 11.58
N LEU A 731 -24.13 -1.77 11.57
CA LEU A 731 -23.34 -0.61 11.12
C LEU A 731 -22.17 -0.33 12.08
N LEU A 732 -22.36 -0.56 13.38
CA LEU A 732 -21.36 -0.29 14.41
C LEU A 732 -20.11 -1.17 14.24
N SER A 733 -20.28 -2.48 14.01
CA SER A 733 -19.19 -3.44 13.78
C SER A 733 -18.41 -3.14 12.50
N LYS A 734 -19.06 -2.65 11.44
CA LYS A 734 -18.38 -2.22 10.21
C LYS A 734 -17.55 -0.95 10.40
N VAL A 735 -18.00 -0.03 11.28
CA VAL A 735 -17.28 1.22 11.56
C VAL A 735 -16.11 1.00 12.54
N LEU A 736 -16.34 0.24 13.61
CA LEU A 736 -15.41 0.06 14.73
C LEU A 736 -14.55 -1.21 14.62
N GLY A 737 -14.99 -2.19 13.83
CA GLY A 737 -14.40 -3.53 13.75
C GLY A 737 -15.03 -4.51 14.74
N ALA A 738 -14.70 -5.79 14.58
CA ALA A 738 -15.00 -6.87 15.53
C ALA A 738 -14.01 -6.90 16.70
N GLY A 739 -12.84 -6.24 16.58
CA GLY A 739 -11.80 -6.16 17.59
C GLY A 739 -10.57 -7.00 17.27
N PHE A 740 -9.45 -6.70 17.92
CA PHE A 740 -8.19 -7.42 17.71
C PHE A 740 -8.32 -8.89 18.13
N GLY A 741 -7.68 -9.79 17.36
CA GLY A 741 -7.60 -11.22 17.69
C GLY A 741 -8.96 -11.95 17.73
N GLN A 742 -10.06 -11.33 17.27
CA GLN A 742 -11.38 -11.95 17.31
C GLN A 742 -11.68 -12.85 16.11
N TYR A 743 -10.88 -12.78 15.05
CA TYR A 743 -11.11 -13.60 13.86
C TYR A 743 -11.16 -15.10 14.15
N PRO A 744 -10.20 -15.70 14.90
CA PRO A 744 -10.26 -17.12 15.24
C PRO A 744 -11.48 -17.48 16.10
N VAL A 745 -11.88 -16.59 17.01
CA VAL A 745 -13.06 -16.79 17.87
C VAL A 745 -14.33 -16.79 17.03
N ASN A 746 -14.50 -15.81 16.14
CA ASN A 746 -15.65 -15.74 15.24
C ASN A 746 -15.67 -16.91 14.25
N HIS A 747 -14.50 -17.32 13.76
CA HIS A 747 -14.38 -18.51 12.91
C HIS A 747 -14.82 -19.77 13.66
N LEU A 748 -14.42 -19.96 14.93
CA LEU A 748 -14.88 -21.08 15.73
C LEU A 748 -16.41 -21.08 15.95
N LEU A 749 -17.00 -19.90 16.13
CA LEU A 749 -18.43 -19.75 16.47
C LEU A 749 -19.37 -19.83 15.26
N TYR A 750 -18.92 -19.36 14.09
CA TYR A 750 -19.79 -19.15 12.93
C TYR A 750 -19.35 -19.85 11.64
N ALA A 751 -18.17 -20.48 11.60
CA ALA A 751 -17.78 -21.32 10.46
C ALA A 751 -18.55 -22.65 10.43
N GLY A 752 -18.52 -23.35 9.30
CA GLY A 752 -19.17 -24.66 9.16
C GLY A 752 -18.55 -25.72 10.08
N GLU A 753 -19.33 -26.74 10.47
CA GLU A 753 -18.87 -27.81 11.38
C GLU A 753 -17.61 -28.53 10.86
N ASP A 754 -17.47 -28.66 9.54
CA ASP A 754 -16.30 -29.28 8.89
C ASP A 754 -15.02 -28.41 8.90
N GLU A 755 -15.12 -27.15 9.35
CA GLU A 755 -14.03 -26.16 9.37
C GLU A 755 -13.51 -25.86 10.79
N LEU A 756 -14.09 -26.49 11.82
CA LEU A 756 -13.73 -26.27 13.22
C LEU A 756 -12.28 -26.72 13.50
N SER A 757 -11.49 -25.84 14.11
CA SER A 757 -10.12 -26.17 14.53
C SER A 757 -10.09 -26.87 15.88
N SER A 758 -9.16 -27.82 16.05
CA SER A 758 -8.89 -28.40 17.36
C SER A 758 -8.47 -27.30 18.33
N GLY A 759 -8.90 -27.43 19.58
CA GLY A 759 -8.68 -26.42 20.59
C GLY A 759 -8.45 -26.99 21.97
N TYR A 760 -7.92 -26.15 22.84
CA TYR A 760 -7.73 -26.46 24.24
C TYR A 760 -8.25 -25.33 25.12
N GLN A 761 -8.61 -25.68 26.35
CA GLN A 761 -8.94 -24.71 27.38
C GLN A 761 -8.44 -25.21 28.73
N LEU A 762 -7.69 -24.36 29.44
CA LEU A 762 -7.31 -24.65 30.81
C LEU A 762 -8.54 -24.45 31.71
N LYS A 763 -8.82 -25.44 32.57
CA LYS A 763 -9.90 -25.39 33.55
C LYS A 763 -9.39 -25.78 34.93
N GLN A 764 -10.15 -25.39 35.94
CA GLN A 764 -9.85 -25.69 37.32
C GLN A 764 -11.10 -26.29 37.97
N HIS A 765 -10.95 -27.43 38.64
CA HIS A 765 -12.03 -28.08 39.39
C HIS A 765 -11.48 -28.66 40.69
N ALA A 766 -12.13 -28.36 41.81
CA ALA A 766 -11.73 -28.82 43.15
C ALA A 766 -10.23 -28.58 43.47
N GLY A 767 -9.68 -27.44 43.06
CA GLY A 767 -8.27 -27.08 43.27
C GLY A 767 -7.26 -27.75 42.32
N THR A 768 -7.70 -28.64 41.44
CA THR A 768 -6.86 -29.29 40.42
C THR A 768 -6.99 -28.58 39.08
N ASN A 769 -5.86 -28.25 38.45
CA ASN A 769 -5.82 -27.73 37.09
C ASN A 769 -5.84 -28.90 36.09
N TYR A 770 -6.63 -28.78 35.04
CA TYR A 770 -6.71 -29.77 33.98
C TYR A 770 -6.98 -29.10 32.64
N LEU A 771 -6.60 -29.79 31.58
CA LEU A 771 -6.75 -29.30 30.22
C LEU A 771 -7.92 -30.01 29.53
N LEU A 772 -8.88 -29.23 29.06
CA LEU A 772 -9.93 -29.69 28.17
C LEU A 772 -9.38 -29.68 26.74
N LEU A 773 -9.34 -30.83 26.08
CA LEU A 773 -8.94 -30.97 24.68
C LEU A 773 -10.16 -31.31 23.82
N ARG A 774 -10.31 -30.60 22.69
CA ARG A 774 -11.40 -30.81 21.72
C ARG A 774 -10.84 -31.11 20.34
N ALA A 775 -11.41 -32.13 19.68
CA ALA A 775 -11.09 -32.47 18.30
C ALA A 775 -11.53 -31.39 17.30
N GLY A 776 -10.85 -31.37 16.16
CA GLY A 776 -11.12 -30.50 15.01
C GLY A 776 -10.02 -30.67 13.97
N LYS A 777 -9.82 -29.69 13.10
CA LYS A 777 -8.66 -29.65 12.20
C LYS A 777 -7.34 -29.71 12.98
N THR A 778 -6.31 -30.21 12.32
CA THR A 778 -5.02 -30.57 12.90
C THR A 778 -4.38 -29.42 13.68
N ALA A 779 -4.34 -29.60 14.99
CA ALA A 779 -3.60 -28.76 15.92
C ALA A 779 -2.96 -29.61 17.02
N TYR A 780 -1.97 -29.02 17.67
CA TYR A 780 -1.12 -29.66 18.66
C TYR A 780 -0.90 -28.71 19.83
N LEU A 781 -0.88 -29.27 21.05
CA LEU A 781 -0.27 -28.60 22.19
C LEU A 781 1.09 -29.24 22.44
N GLU A 782 2.15 -28.44 22.33
CA GLU A 782 3.51 -28.96 22.25
C GLU A 782 4.40 -28.42 23.37
N GLN A 783 5.35 -29.24 23.81
CA GLN A 783 6.43 -28.83 24.70
C GLN A 783 7.77 -29.35 24.17
N ARG A 784 8.79 -28.48 24.16
CA ARG A 784 10.16 -28.89 23.88
C ARG A 784 10.70 -29.76 25.02
N ILE A 785 11.26 -30.92 24.67
CA ILE A 785 11.82 -31.89 25.62
C ILE A 785 13.28 -32.20 25.29
N ASP A 786 14.08 -32.45 26.33
CA ASP A 786 15.49 -32.82 26.20
C ASP A 786 15.62 -34.35 26.32
N ILE A 787 15.70 -35.03 25.18
CA ILE A 787 15.81 -36.50 25.11
C ILE A 787 17.20 -36.97 24.69
N SER A 788 17.51 -38.21 25.02
CA SER A 788 18.73 -38.91 24.61
C SER A 788 18.37 -40.03 23.63
N THR A 789 19.24 -40.28 22.66
CA THR A 789 19.04 -41.28 21.62
C THR A 789 19.02 -42.71 22.16
N GLY A 790 18.23 -43.57 21.52
CA GLY A 790 18.15 -45.00 21.82
C GLY A 790 17.69 -45.33 23.23
N GLN A 791 16.84 -44.50 23.83
CA GLN A 791 16.33 -44.64 25.20
C GLN A 791 14.82 -44.83 25.19
N HIS A 792 14.33 -45.65 26.13
CA HIS A 792 12.91 -45.80 26.37
C HIS A 792 12.44 -44.82 27.46
N TYR A 793 11.33 -44.13 27.16
CA TYR A 793 10.68 -43.20 28.05
C TYR A 793 9.29 -43.72 28.42
N GLN A 794 8.93 -43.57 29.69
CA GLN A 794 7.60 -43.86 30.19
C GLN A 794 6.81 -42.56 30.26
N PHE A 795 5.80 -42.44 29.41
CA PHE A 795 4.85 -41.33 29.43
C PHE A 795 3.59 -41.75 30.19
N SER A 796 3.25 -41.04 31.26
CA SER A 796 2.01 -41.27 32.01
C SER A 796 1.15 -40.01 32.03
N LEU A 797 -0.17 -40.17 32.01
CA LEU A 797 -1.13 -39.08 32.14
C LEU A 797 -2.39 -39.55 32.87
N ARG A 798 -3.14 -38.61 33.44
CA ARG A 798 -4.49 -38.86 33.94
C ARG A 798 -5.52 -38.34 32.95
N ILE A 799 -6.51 -39.16 32.63
CA ILE A 799 -7.60 -38.86 31.70
C ILE A 799 -8.97 -39.08 32.36
N ARG A 800 -9.98 -38.32 31.93
CA ARG A 800 -11.38 -38.56 32.28
C ARG A 800 -12.33 -38.05 31.21
N GLN A 801 -13.59 -38.50 31.27
CA GLN A 801 -14.62 -38.10 30.33
C GLN A 801 -15.01 -36.66 30.65
N SER A 802 -15.01 -35.81 29.64
CA SER A 802 -15.37 -34.41 29.83
C SER A 802 -16.85 -34.27 30.15
N ASP A 803 -17.20 -33.36 31.06
CA ASP A 803 -18.59 -33.00 31.35
C ASP A 803 -19.32 -32.40 30.13
N TYR A 804 -18.56 -31.98 29.12
CA TYR A 804 -19.07 -31.43 27.87
C TYR A 804 -19.28 -32.50 26.77
N SER A 805 -19.05 -33.78 27.08
CA SER A 805 -19.32 -34.89 26.16
C SER A 805 -20.82 -35.15 26.08
N SER A 806 -21.41 -35.07 24.88
CA SER A 806 -22.79 -35.53 24.65
C SER A 806 -22.85 -37.06 24.48
N ALA A 807 -24.03 -37.65 24.67
CA ALA A 807 -24.25 -39.09 24.42
C ALA A 807 -24.04 -39.49 22.95
N THR A 808 -24.07 -38.51 22.03
CA THR A 808 -23.84 -38.66 20.60
C THR A 808 -22.40 -38.32 20.17
N ALA A 809 -21.53 -37.95 21.12
CA ALA A 809 -20.16 -37.56 20.80
C ALA A 809 -19.33 -38.77 20.35
N ALA A 810 -18.51 -38.58 19.33
CA ALA A 810 -17.54 -39.58 18.90
C ALA A 810 -16.59 -39.96 20.04
N SER A 811 -16.17 -41.23 20.08
CA SER A 811 -15.20 -41.73 21.05
C SER A 811 -13.92 -40.86 21.01
N PRO A 812 -13.40 -40.42 22.17
CA PRO A 812 -12.22 -39.57 22.21
C PRO A 812 -10.99 -40.33 21.72
N ALA A 813 -10.18 -39.74 20.85
CA ALA A 813 -8.96 -40.36 20.33
C ALA A 813 -7.77 -39.41 20.51
N LEU A 814 -7.02 -39.62 21.60
CA LEU A 814 -5.83 -38.83 21.94
C LEU A 814 -4.56 -39.53 21.45
N SER A 815 -3.79 -38.83 20.62
CA SER A 815 -2.46 -39.27 20.18
C SER A 815 -1.37 -38.37 20.76
N VAL A 816 -0.28 -38.99 21.17
CA VAL A 816 0.93 -38.36 21.69
C VAL A 816 2.04 -38.61 20.68
N PHE A 817 2.73 -37.55 20.28
CA PHE A 817 3.85 -37.63 19.35
C PHE A 817 5.12 -37.12 20.01
N VAL A 818 6.23 -37.77 19.74
CA VAL A 818 7.56 -37.26 20.02
C VAL A 818 8.30 -37.20 18.69
N CYS A 819 8.68 -36.00 18.26
CA CYS A 819 9.29 -35.76 16.94
C CYS A 819 10.42 -34.74 17.03
N GLU A 820 11.40 -34.86 16.14
CA GLU A 820 12.28 -33.73 15.79
C GLU A 820 11.46 -32.70 15.01
N LYS A 821 11.23 -31.52 15.56
CA LYS A 821 10.26 -30.57 14.99
C LYS A 821 10.76 -29.13 15.06
N ALA A 822 10.88 -28.47 13.91
CA ALA A 822 11.28 -27.06 13.83
C ALA A 822 10.24 -26.13 14.48
N LEU A 823 9.12 -25.89 13.78
CA LEU A 823 7.93 -25.25 14.32
C LEU A 823 6.68 -25.99 13.87
N LEU A 824 6.41 -25.99 12.57
CA LEU A 824 5.26 -26.69 11.96
C LEU A 824 5.65 -28.08 11.42
N TYR A 825 6.85 -28.22 10.85
CA TYR A 825 7.29 -29.45 10.18
C TYR A 825 7.96 -30.42 11.15
N SER A 826 7.42 -31.65 11.18
CA SER A 826 7.92 -32.76 11.98
C SER A 826 8.77 -33.72 11.16
N PHE A 827 9.82 -34.26 11.77
CA PHE A 827 10.77 -35.23 11.20
C PHE A 827 10.97 -36.35 12.21
N GLY A 828 11.05 -37.60 11.74
CA GLY A 828 11.31 -38.77 12.59
C GLY A 828 10.41 -38.82 13.83
N CYS A 829 9.16 -39.28 13.68
CA CYS A 829 8.18 -39.26 14.76
C CYS A 829 7.94 -40.64 15.38
N SER A 830 7.86 -40.69 16.70
CA SER A 830 7.27 -41.80 17.46
C SER A 830 5.85 -41.42 17.89
N LYS A 831 4.89 -42.32 17.67
CA LYS A 831 3.46 -42.11 17.99
C LYS A 831 3.02 -43.09 19.08
N GLY A 832 2.44 -42.55 20.15
CA GLY A 832 1.67 -43.30 21.15
C GLY A 832 0.19 -42.94 21.07
N SER A 833 -0.69 -43.95 21.15
CA SER A 833 -2.14 -43.73 21.23
C SER A 833 -2.61 -44.07 22.64
N VAL A 834 -3.29 -43.11 23.29
CA VAL A 834 -3.81 -43.30 24.64
C VAL A 834 -5.04 -44.19 24.58
N ASN A 835 -5.14 -45.19 25.45
CA ASN A 835 -6.34 -46.02 25.53
C ASN A 835 -7.48 -45.21 26.14
N THR A 836 -8.51 -44.97 25.34
CA THR A 836 -9.69 -44.19 25.73
C THR A 836 -10.96 -45.03 25.83
N GLU A 837 -10.85 -46.36 25.74
CA GLU A 837 -12.00 -47.26 25.88
C GLU A 837 -12.53 -47.25 27.31
N GLY A 838 -13.86 -47.29 27.46
CA GLY A 838 -14.52 -47.34 28.77
C GLY A 838 -14.29 -46.13 29.68
N LEU A 839 -14.03 -44.95 29.11
CA LEU A 839 -13.82 -43.72 29.89
C LEU A 839 -15.04 -43.37 30.75
N THR A 840 -14.80 -43.07 32.03
CA THR A 840 -15.82 -42.57 32.97
C THR A 840 -15.50 -41.12 33.36
N LYS A 841 -16.35 -40.51 34.20
CA LYS A 841 -16.09 -39.17 34.77
C LYS A 841 -14.98 -39.16 35.83
N GLU A 842 -14.46 -40.32 36.22
CA GLU A 842 -13.37 -40.44 37.19
C GLU A 842 -12.00 -40.40 36.51
N TRP A 843 -10.99 -39.94 37.25
CA TRP A 843 -9.62 -39.88 36.74
C TRP A 843 -9.00 -41.27 36.67
N ARG A 844 -8.58 -41.66 35.47
CA ARG A 844 -7.85 -42.90 35.20
C ARG A 844 -6.44 -42.58 34.73
N GLU A 845 -5.45 -43.29 35.26
CA GLU A 845 -4.05 -43.17 34.81
C GLU A 845 -3.82 -44.07 33.60
N GLU A 846 -3.17 -43.53 32.58
CA GLU A 846 -2.73 -44.24 31.38
C GLU A 846 -1.22 -44.13 31.24
N VAL A 847 -0.59 -45.21 30.79
CA VAL A 847 0.87 -45.31 30.64
C VAL A 847 1.21 -45.79 29.24
N LEU A 848 2.12 -45.08 28.60
CA LEU A 848 2.64 -45.36 27.26
C LEU A 848 4.16 -45.46 27.32
N THR A 849 4.74 -46.34 26.52
CA THR A 849 6.19 -46.41 26.32
C THR A 849 6.53 -45.74 25.00
N ILE A 850 7.47 -44.80 25.03
CA ILE A 850 7.95 -44.07 23.86
C ILE A 850 9.42 -44.41 23.66
N ASP A 851 9.76 -44.89 22.47
CA ASP A 851 11.14 -45.09 22.05
C ASP A 851 11.67 -43.81 21.39
N SER A 852 12.81 -43.30 21.86
CA SER A 852 13.46 -42.16 21.23
C SER A 852 14.10 -42.50 19.89
N ALA A 853 14.35 -43.77 19.57
CA ALA A 853 15.01 -44.21 18.36
C ALA A 853 16.27 -43.36 18.07
N ASP A 854 16.40 -42.82 16.87
CA ASP A 854 17.52 -41.96 16.47
C ASP A 854 17.31 -40.47 16.82
N MET A 855 16.20 -40.10 17.47
CA MET A 855 15.89 -38.70 17.75
C MET A 855 16.85 -38.08 18.76
N GLY A 856 17.37 -36.89 18.44
CA GLY A 856 18.33 -36.19 19.27
C GLY A 856 19.78 -36.66 19.07
N ALA A 857 20.08 -37.36 17.97
CA ALA A 857 21.43 -37.82 17.64
C ALA A 857 22.36 -36.66 17.25
N GLY A 858 23.61 -36.70 17.74
CA GLY A 858 24.70 -35.79 17.35
C GLY A 858 25.48 -35.19 18.54
N LEU A 859 26.72 -34.74 18.29
CA LEU A 859 27.61 -34.15 19.31
C LEU A 859 27.04 -32.83 19.90
N TRP A 860 26.10 -32.21 19.18
CA TRP A 860 25.24 -31.12 19.62
C TRP A 860 23.84 -31.46 19.09
N SER A 861 22.87 -31.80 19.95
CA SER A 861 21.49 -32.07 19.53
C SER A 861 20.88 -30.81 18.90
N LEU A 862 21.14 -30.62 17.60
CA LEU A 862 20.83 -29.40 16.85
C LEU A 862 19.35 -29.35 16.45
N ARG A 863 18.68 -30.50 16.41
CA ARG A 863 17.26 -30.62 16.11
C ARG A 863 16.44 -30.59 17.40
N PRO A 864 15.60 -29.58 17.63
CA PRO A 864 14.70 -29.57 18.77
C PRO A 864 13.73 -30.76 18.70
N VAL A 865 13.61 -31.49 19.82
CA VAL A 865 12.58 -32.53 19.97
C VAL A 865 11.40 -31.96 20.75
N LYS A 866 10.19 -32.25 20.28
CA LYS A 866 8.94 -31.82 20.92
C LYS A 866 8.04 -33.00 21.22
N LEU A 867 7.41 -32.95 22.39
CA LEU A 867 6.24 -33.76 22.72
C LEU A 867 5.00 -32.99 22.29
N SER A 868 4.13 -33.59 21.50
CA SER A 868 2.93 -32.98 20.93
C SER A 868 1.69 -33.81 21.26
N LEU A 869 0.67 -33.14 21.78
CA LEU A 869 -0.64 -33.73 22.08
C LEU A 869 -1.61 -33.38 20.95
N HIS A 870 -2.26 -34.39 20.37
CA HIS A 870 -3.22 -34.21 19.28
C HIS A 870 -4.52 -34.95 19.55
N MET A 871 -5.64 -34.25 19.40
CA MET A 871 -6.98 -34.82 19.51
C MET A 871 -7.58 -35.09 18.13
N ALA A 872 -7.71 -36.36 17.76
CA ALA A 872 -8.24 -36.76 16.46
C ALA A 872 -9.78 -36.77 16.42
N SER A 873 -10.43 -37.17 17.51
CA SER A 873 -11.89 -37.19 17.65
C SER A 873 -12.31 -37.00 19.11
N GLY A 874 -13.55 -36.53 19.33
CA GLY A 874 -14.15 -36.39 20.66
C GLY A 874 -13.57 -35.26 21.53
N VAL A 875 -13.88 -35.33 22.82
CA VAL A 875 -13.47 -34.36 23.85
C VAL A 875 -13.01 -35.12 25.08
N ILE A 876 -11.88 -34.73 25.67
CA ILE A 876 -11.34 -35.36 26.87
C ILE A 876 -10.74 -34.30 27.81
N ASP A 877 -10.73 -34.61 29.11
CA ASP A 877 -10.00 -33.85 30.11
C ASP A 877 -8.70 -34.59 30.45
N ILE A 878 -7.57 -33.87 30.49
CA ILE A 878 -6.26 -34.45 30.86
C ILE A 878 -5.57 -33.67 31.99
N THR A 879 -4.79 -34.35 32.82
CA THR A 879 -3.93 -33.74 33.84
C THR A 879 -2.74 -34.64 34.22
N ASP A 880 -1.80 -34.11 35.00
CA ASP A 880 -0.59 -34.78 35.51
C ASP A 880 0.19 -35.58 34.47
N LEU A 881 0.55 -34.90 33.39
CA LEU A 881 1.41 -35.48 32.38
C LEU A 881 2.82 -35.63 32.96
N ARG A 882 3.42 -36.81 32.81
CA ARG A 882 4.79 -37.10 33.23
C ARG A 882 5.50 -37.84 32.12
N LEU A 883 6.73 -37.45 31.84
CA LEU A 883 7.62 -38.17 30.92
C LEU A 883 8.89 -38.53 31.68
N LYS A 884 9.06 -39.80 32.01
CA LYS A 884 10.19 -40.30 32.80
C LYS A 884 11.15 -41.10 31.94
N ARG A 885 12.45 -40.93 32.17
CA ARG A 885 13.49 -41.82 31.63
C ARG A 885 13.55 -43.12 32.45
N GLY A 886 14.23 -44.14 31.94
CA GLY A 886 14.47 -45.41 32.64
C GLY A 886 15.16 -45.29 34.01
N ASP A 887 15.82 -44.17 34.31
CA ASP A 887 16.40 -43.86 35.64
C ASP A 887 15.40 -43.20 36.61
N GLY A 888 14.16 -42.96 36.17
CA GLY A 888 13.10 -42.31 36.94
C GLY A 888 13.12 -40.78 36.88
N SER A 889 14.10 -40.15 36.22
CA SER A 889 14.17 -38.70 36.06
C SER A 889 13.05 -38.17 35.16
N GLU A 890 12.43 -37.05 35.55
CA GLU A 890 11.36 -36.41 34.80
C GLU A 890 11.91 -35.39 33.80
N VAL A 891 11.48 -35.50 32.55
CA VAL A 891 11.91 -34.65 31.43
C VAL A 891 10.89 -33.55 31.12
N LEU A 892 9.61 -33.83 31.35
CA LEU A 892 8.51 -32.88 31.10
C LEU A 892 8.48 -31.80 32.18
N LYS A 893 8.21 -30.56 31.79
CA LYS A 893 8.08 -29.40 32.69
C LYS A 893 6.61 -28.98 32.79
N ASN A 894 6.14 -28.59 33.97
CA ASN A 894 4.78 -28.10 34.17
C ASN A 894 3.69 -29.04 33.58
N GLY A 895 3.81 -30.36 33.81
CA GLY A 895 2.83 -31.35 33.35
C GLY A 895 1.53 -31.41 34.16
N SER A 896 1.52 -30.81 35.35
CA SER A 896 0.34 -30.64 36.23
C SER A 896 -0.46 -29.36 35.92
N PHE A 897 0.04 -28.49 35.03
CA PHE A 897 -0.55 -27.19 34.69
C PHE A 897 -0.73 -26.24 35.88
N THR A 898 0.03 -26.40 36.97
CA THR A 898 -0.02 -25.49 38.12
C THR A 898 0.48 -24.09 37.78
N GLU A 899 1.39 -23.97 36.82
CA GLU A 899 1.89 -22.70 36.30
C GLU A 899 1.17 -22.30 34.99
N ALA A 900 -0.11 -22.65 34.86
CA ALA A 900 -0.89 -22.52 33.64
C ALA A 900 -0.20 -23.21 32.45
N LEU A 901 0.07 -22.49 31.35
CA LEU A 901 0.66 -23.05 30.12
C LEU A 901 2.14 -22.70 29.92
N LYS A 902 2.89 -22.38 31.00
CA LYS A 902 4.34 -22.22 30.87
C LYS A 902 4.97 -23.46 30.24
N HIS A 903 5.88 -23.23 29.28
CA HIS A 903 6.53 -24.22 28.41
C HIS A 903 5.67 -24.90 27.34
N TRP A 904 4.34 -24.71 27.37
CA TRP A 904 3.45 -25.30 26.38
C TRP A 904 3.12 -24.27 25.30
N LEU A 905 3.25 -24.67 24.03
CA LEU A 905 2.94 -23.84 22.87
C LEU A 905 1.89 -24.53 22.00
N PHE A 906 0.85 -23.79 21.66
CA PHE A 906 -0.14 -24.23 20.69
C PHE A 906 0.34 -24.01 19.26
N VAL A 907 0.17 -25.03 18.42
CA VAL A 907 0.60 -25.05 17.03
C VAL A 907 -0.52 -25.63 16.17
N SER A 908 -0.82 -25.03 15.02
CA SER A 908 -1.82 -25.54 14.07
C SER A 908 -1.26 -25.59 12.66
N ASP A 909 -1.58 -26.67 11.94
CA ASP A 909 -1.22 -26.83 10.52
C ASP A 909 -2.25 -26.18 9.60
N GLN A 910 -3.40 -25.75 10.14
CA GLN A 910 -4.48 -25.09 9.41
C GLN A 910 -4.36 -23.58 9.64
N ASP A 911 -4.06 -22.79 8.62
CA ASP A 911 -3.84 -21.34 8.76
C ASP A 911 -5.11 -20.49 8.57
N LEU A 912 -6.05 -20.94 7.72
CA LEU A 912 -7.27 -20.21 7.38
C LEU A 912 -8.18 -19.92 8.57
N ALA A 913 -8.22 -20.81 9.58
CA ALA A 913 -9.03 -20.58 10.76
C ALA A 913 -8.45 -19.50 11.70
N TRP A 914 -7.18 -19.11 11.47
CA TRP A 914 -6.45 -18.20 12.35
C TRP A 914 -6.13 -16.86 11.71
N HIS A 915 -6.05 -16.82 10.37
CA HIS A 915 -5.53 -15.67 9.65
C HIS A 915 -6.42 -15.21 8.48
N ILE A 916 -6.63 -13.90 8.39
CA ILE A 916 -7.16 -13.26 7.20
C ILE A 916 -5.98 -12.98 6.26
N HIS A 917 -5.91 -13.69 5.13
CA HIS A 917 -4.81 -13.60 4.16
C HIS A 917 -4.87 -12.34 3.28
N GLN A 918 -5.09 -11.17 3.88
CA GLN A 918 -5.04 -9.85 3.25
C GLN A 918 -5.02 -8.76 4.35
N GLN A 919 -4.00 -7.89 4.34
CA GLN A 919 -3.75 -6.92 5.41
C GLN A 919 -4.85 -5.87 5.60
N TRP A 920 -5.39 -5.31 4.52
CA TRP A 920 -6.45 -4.31 4.56
C TRP A 920 -7.74 -4.89 5.12
N LEU A 921 -8.07 -6.11 4.73
CA LEU A 921 -9.24 -6.81 5.23
C LEU A 921 -9.08 -7.17 6.70
N ASP A 922 -7.89 -7.59 7.11
CA ASP A 922 -7.56 -7.84 8.50
C ASP A 922 -7.70 -6.57 9.37
N VAL A 923 -7.16 -5.42 8.90
CA VAL A 923 -7.35 -4.13 9.58
C VAL A 923 -8.83 -3.73 9.61
N PHE A 924 -9.58 -3.98 8.53
CA PHE A 924 -11.02 -3.72 8.51
C PHE A 924 -11.78 -4.61 9.50
N PHE A 925 -11.44 -5.89 9.57
CA PHE A 925 -12.06 -6.82 10.50
C PHE A 925 -11.76 -6.41 11.95
N ALA A 926 -10.51 -6.13 12.28
CA ALA A 926 -10.10 -5.82 13.66
C ALA A 926 -10.49 -4.41 14.12
N GLN A 927 -10.38 -3.41 13.24
CA GLN A 927 -10.47 -1.97 13.59
C GLN A 927 -11.54 -1.20 12.80
N GLY A 928 -12.27 -1.87 11.90
CA GLY A 928 -13.34 -1.28 11.10
C GLY A 928 -12.87 -0.25 10.09
N ALA A 929 -13.83 0.53 9.58
CA ALA A 929 -13.56 1.66 8.70
C ALA A 929 -12.63 2.72 9.35
N LEU A 930 -12.65 2.86 10.68
CA LEU A 930 -11.77 3.79 11.39
C LEU A 930 -10.29 3.37 11.29
N GLY A 931 -9.97 2.09 11.49
CA GLY A 931 -8.61 1.57 11.32
C GLY A 931 -8.11 1.71 9.89
N LEU A 932 -8.96 1.39 8.91
CA LEU A 932 -8.64 1.60 7.49
C LEU A 932 -8.36 3.07 7.18
N LEU A 933 -9.20 3.98 7.66
CA LEU A 933 -9.00 5.42 7.48
C LEU A 933 -7.68 5.86 8.10
N ALA A 934 -7.37 5.39 9.32
CA ALA A 934 -6.10 5.70 9.98
C ALA A 934 -4.89 5.19 9.20
N LEU A 935 -4.98 3.98 8.63
CA LEU A 935 -3.94 3.38 7.80
C LEU A 935 -3.72 4.18 6.50
N ILE A 936 -4.79 4.59 5.82
CA ILE A 936 -4.71 5.43 4.61
C ILE A 936 -4.10 6.79 4.96
N LEU A 937 -4.53 7.41 6.06
CA LEU A 937 -4.02 8.72 6.46
C LEU A 937 -2.54 8.67 6.85
N ILE A 938 -2.06 7.64 7.56
CA ILE A 938 -0.63 7.51 7.85
C ILE A 938 0.18 7.32 6.57
N MET A 939 -0.31 6.56 5.59
CA MET A 939 0.35 6.41 4.29
C MET A 939 0.45 7.76 3.54
N LEU A 940 -0.62 8.57 3.56
CA LEU A 940 -0.58 9.91 2.98
C LEU A 940 0.45 10.81 3.69
N VAL A 941 0.59 10.69 5.01
CA VAL A 941 1.65 11.39 5.78
C VAL A 941 3.03 10.90 5.33
N LEU A 942 3.26 9.60 5.19
CA LEU A 942 4.53 9.04 4.75
C LEU A 942 4.90 9.53 3.34
N ILE A 943 3.96 9.46 2.39
CA ILE A 943 4.16 9.96 1.02
C ILE A 943 4.52 11.45 1.06
N ARG A 944 3.77 12.26 1.82
CA ARG A 944 4.01 13.70 1.91
C ARG A 944 5.39 14.02 2.49
N VAL A 945 5.81 13.31 3.53
CA VAL A 945 7.10 13.52 4.21
C VAL A 945 8.27 13.05 3.34
N LEU A 946 8.14 11.90 2.68
CA LEU A 946 9.19 11.32 1.85
C LEU A 946 9.29 11.95 0.44
N TYR A 947 8.22 12.57 -0.07
CA TYR A 947 8.18 13.12 -1.43
C TYR A 947 9.37 14.05 -1.75
N ARG A 948 9.64 15.03 -0.87
CA ARG A 948 10.75 15.98 -1.09
C ARG A 948 12.13 15.32 -0.97
N PRO A 949 12.45 14.55 0.09
CA PRO A 949 13.69 13.77 0.16
C PRO A 949 13.90 12.84 -1.04
N LEU A 950 12.86 12.15 -1.52
CA LEU A 950 12.93 11.27 -2.68
C LEU A 950 13.30 12.01 -3.96
N ILE A 951 12.69 13.18 -4.22
CA ILE A 951 13.03 14.01 -5.37
C ILE A 951 14.46 14.54 -5.28
N LYS A 952 14.92 14.87 -4.07
CA LYS A 952 16.31 15.31 -3.82
C LYS A 952 17.34 14.19 -3.92
N GLY A 953 16.92 12.93 -4.07
CA GLY A 953 17.83 11.78 -4.11
C GLY A 953 18.39 11.39 -2.73
N ASP A 954 17.65 11.63 -1.63
CA ASP A 954 18.05 11.12 -0.32
C ASP A 954 17.92 9.59 -0.30
N LEU A 955 19.06 8.89 -0.26
CA LEU A 955 19.11 7.43 -0.30
C LEU A 955 18.49 6.77 0.93
N GLN A 956 18.51 7.43 2.10
CA GLN A 956 17.84 6.91 3.30
C GLN A 956 16.32 6.95 3.12
N ALA A 957 15.81 8.03 2.49
CA ALA A 957 14.39 8.13 2.15
C ALA A 957 13.99 7.11 1.07
N VAL A 958 14.85 6.84 0.09
CA VAL A 958 14.63 5.77 -0.90
C VAL A 958 14.54 4.41 -0.24
N ALA A 959 15.47 4.08 0.67
CA ALA A 959 15.44 2.81 1.41
C ALA A 959 14.11 2.60 2.14
N LEU A 960 13.69 3.59 2.93
CA LEU A 960 12.46 3.47 3.74
C LEU A 960 11.20 3.49 2.88
N PHE A 961 11.16 4.27 1.79
CA PHE A 961 10.05 4.24 0.85
C PHE A 961 9.93 2.86 0.18
N ALA A 962 11.04 2.31 -0.31
CA ALA A 962 11.09 0.98 -0.89
C ALA A 962 10.71 -0.12 0.12
N ALA A 963 11.12 0.04 1.38
CA ALA A 963 10.77 -0.87 2.48
C ALA A 963 9.25 -0.93 2.71
N PHE A 964 8.56 0.21 2.76
CA PHE A 964 7.10 0.23 2.87
C PHE A 964 6.43 -0.38 1.65
N VAL A 965 6.87 -0.05 0.43
CA VAL A 965 6.30 -0.65 -0.79
C VAL A 965 6.48 -2.17 -0.80
N ALA A 966 7.64 -2.68 -0.41
CA ALA A 966 7.90 -4.12 -0.31
C ALA A 966 6.99 -4.78 0.74
N LEU A 967 6.85 -4.19 1.93
CA LEU A 967 5.96 -4.70 2.98
C LEU A 967 4.49 -4.71 2.55
N PHE A 968 4.00 -3.63 1.93
CA PHE A 968 2.62 -3.57 1.42
C PHE A 968 2.38 -4.56 0.29
N THR A 969 3.41 -4.88 -0.51
CA THR A 969 3.33 -5.94 -1.52
C THR A 969 3.05 -7.29 -0.86
N VAL A 970 3.77 -7.63 0.23
CA VAL A 970 3.49 -8.84 1.03
C VAL A 970 2.07 -8.79 1.61
N GLY A 971 1.62 -7.63 2.09
CA GLY A 971 0.27 -7.40 2.63
C GLY A 971 -0.89 -7.55 1.63
N LEU A 972 -0.62 -7.74 0.33
CA LEU A 972 -1.67 -7.97 -0.67
C LEU A 972 -2.26 -9.38 -0.60
N LEU A 973 -1.49 -10.38 -0.17
CA LEU A 973 -1.94 -11.79 -0.09
C LEU A 973 -1.63 -12.45 1.27
N GLY A 974 -1.19 -11.67 2.26
CA GLY A 974 -1.05 -12.04 3.66
C GLY A 974 -1.43 -10.87 4.55
N SER A 975 -1.51 -11.08 5.87
CA SER A 975 -1.57 -9.99 6.83
C SER A 975 -0.22 -9.78 7.51
N THR A 976 0.07 -8.52 7.82
CA THR A 976 1.19 -8.12 8.67
C THR A 976 0.70 -7.42 9.95
N MET A 977 -0.61 -7.31 10.13
CA MET A 977 -1.24 -6.53 11.21
C MET A 977 -1.89 -7.40 12.29
N ASP A 978 -2.03 -8.70 12.04
CA ASP A 978 -2.62 -9.72 12.91
C ASP A 978 -1.66 -10.26 13.97
N VAL A 979 -0.39 -9.84 13.94
CA VAL A 979 0.62 -10.17 14.96
C VAL A 979 1.29 -8.91 15.51
N ALA A 980 1.53 -8.90 16.83
CA ALA A 980 2.08 -7.74 17.53
C ALA A 980 3.46 -7.28 17.00
N ARG A 981 4.39 -8.19 16.70
CA ARG A 981 5.74 -7.78 16.28
C ARG A 981 5.77 -7.18 14.88
N SER A 982 5.02 -7.73 13.93
CA SER A 982 4.94 -7.21 12.56
C SER A 982 4.18 -5.88 12.52
N SER A 983 3.07 -5.77 13.26
CA SER A 983 2.32 -4.51 13.37
C SER A 983 3.16 -3.42 14.05
N LEU A 984 3.88 -3.75 15.13
CA LEU A 984 4.83 -2.84 15.76
C LEU A 984 5.90 -2.37 14.77
N LEU A 985 6.53 -3.28 14.01
CA LEU A 985 7.54 -2.90 13.02
C LEU A 985 6.96 -1.88 12.03
N PHE A 986 5.78 -2.13 11.47
CA PHE A 986 5.14 -1.20 10.56
C PHE A 986 4.87 0.17 11.20
N TYR A 987 4.13 0.21 12.31
CA TYR A 987 3.70 1.47 12.91
C TYR A 987 4.89 2.24 13.50
N LEU A 988 5.84 1.57 14.14
CA LEU A 988 7.04 2.20 14.68
C LEU A 988 7.88 2.83 13.57
N MET A 989 8.11 2.11 12.47
CA MET A 989 8.86 2.65 11.34
C MET A 989 8.10 3.80 10.68
N ALA A 990 6.77 3.74 10.60
CA ALA A 990 5.96 4.81 10.04
C ALA A 990 6.07 6.09 10.89
N PHE A 991 6.02 5.96 12.22
CA PHE A 991 6.19 7.08 13.13
C PHE A 991 7.62 7.63 13.11
N CYS A 992 8.63 6.77 13.05
CA CYS A 992 10.03 7.16 12.87
C CYS A 992 10.21 7.96 11.57
N VAL A 993 9.67 7.49 10.44
CA VAL A 993 9.76 8.24 9.17
C VAL A 993 9.04 9.58 9.26
N ALA A 994 7.79 9.59 9.73
CA ALA A 994 6.98 10.80 9.79
C ALA A 994 7.66 11.89 10.65
N LEU A 995 8.24 11.51 11.79
CA LEU A 995 8.87 12.45 12.73
C LEU A 995 10.33 12.79 12.37
N LEU A 996 11.14 11.82 11.95
CA LEU A 996 12.57 12.04 11.71
C LEU A 996 12.83 12.72 10.35
N PHE A 997 11.95 12.56 9.35
CA PHE A 997 12.08 13.22 8.04
C PHE A 997 11.19 14.46 7.89
N GLY A 998 10.10 14.57 8.65
CA GLY A 998 9.10 15.61 8.47
C GLY A 998 9.43 16.97 9.09
N VAL A 999 10.43 17.05 9.98
CA VAL A 999 10.78 18.29 10.68
C VAL A 999 11.76 19.11 9.84
N LYS A 1000 11.45 20.40 9.60
CA LYS A 1000 12.39 21.34 8.98
C LYS A 1000 13.58 21.55 9.93
N GLN A 1001 14.79 21.27 9.46
CA GLN A 1001 16.01 21.69 10.17
C GLN A 1001 15.97 23.21 10.38
N ILE A 1002 16.01 23.65 11.63
CA ILE A 1002 16.31 25.04 11.93
C ILE A 1002 17.82 25.19 11.71
N PRO A 1003 18.29 26.02 10.75
CA PRO A 1003 19.71 26.21 10.55
C PRO A 1003 20.34 26.76 11.84
N VAL A 1004 21.41 26.12 12.30
CA VAL A 1004 22.14 26.42 13.54
C VAL A 1004 22.90 27.76 13.45
N THR A 1005 22.88 28.46 12.31
CA THR A 1005 23.64 29.69 12.05
C THR A 1005 23.08 30.97 12.69
N LYS A 1006 22.21 30.89 13.69
CA LYS A 1006 21.73 32.09 14.44
C LYS A 1006 21.80 31.96 15.96
N LEU A 1007 22.76 31.18 16.45
CA LEU A 1007 23.14 31.12 17.87
C LEU A 1007 24.68 31.12 17.98
N GLN A 1008 25.30 32.21 17.56
CA GLN A 1008 26.58 32.69 18.09
C GLN A 1008 26.45 34.19 18.32
#